data_AF-A0A4R8QW35-F1
#
_entry.id   AF-A0A4R8QW35-F1
#
_cell.length_a   1.000
_cell.length_b   1.000
_cell.length_c   1.000
_cell.angle_alpha   90.00
_cell.angle_beta   90.00
_cell.angle_gamma   90.00
#
_symmetry.space_group_name_H-M   'P 1'
#
loop_
_entity.id
_entity.type
_entity.pdbx_description
1 polymer ?
#
loop_
_entity_poly.entity_id
_entity_poly.type
_entity_poly.pdbx_seq_one_letter_code
_entity_poly.pdbx_strand_id
1 'polypeptide(L)'
;MFPRLLPTLTLALAALVNGQATDDDALGVGNGFLDFETGQVSGQLVRDSQTLASLKAPSGFDFLPRDFLPNLTHNGAHHFGDVSFRFKVAGGASWTDVDSASTRKPVTALEGLAAGVIAGADLGPTLPGGTPLKVTREWLTVGDGLALRVNITNNANATVELGSLGLPVTINNIFSTRSAENIQEKCSLADPYIGLDAGYIRVSPVTGTGNALVVAPLGSSPLEAWRLLDEPQGDYWYQTQTFEGNYEWMIHSQAWAENEWKDAQPWNEPTSKTLKAGETYSVGLKFAIAESIQTIEDAVTTSEIPLAVGIPGYVVAADLTARLYLTHASPVKTIEDHGAFEVKQDEAAKGSPYLITPKAGSWGRSKLTITYEDGKTQVVHYFITKAAPETVGDLGHFLTTAAHYTDETDPFGRAPSIMTYDREANAIVEQEYRVWIAGLSDEGGTGAYVAAATKLFVQPVAREVEVLDEFIHETIVGTIQPPDSFAVRASTFFYQPDAVNYTYDANLDWTTWAAWNKERAYTTSRAYNYVHPVIAYWTMYRVARDYPEIKTREEWSWYLNQAFNTVQHCLSNRAADCDYGLTGLMGETIFAELLEDLKHENLTQEASALEASMKYRAEFWETLAVPFGSEMAWDSTGQEGVYYWTNYFGLNDTATKAINSITAYMPTVAHWGWNGNARRYWDFNYGAKHADTERQIHHYGSGLNSLPLLHYYERHPADFNAIRVAFAGNSAPLSNIDKEGFPSAAFHSFPEHLAWDPYTGDYGLGFLGLGLGQTLYIVNTEKYGEVVFGGNVVESSETQVVAEPRDAVRRRVFVADLGLKISLSAGAIQTVTYDREAQSVKLEVGQAASEAALKAASTIVWLSKTTAEGAEFGVTGAAKARGGFQVDLSSGKAEVVIAKM
;
A
#
# COMPACT_ATOMS: atom_id res chain seq x y z
N MET A 1 26.83 -11.57 36.31
CA MET A 1 28.26 -11.25 36.16
C MET A 1 28.51 -11.20 34.66
N PHE A 2 28.47 -9.99 34.08
CA PHE A 2 28.39 -9.77 32.63
C PHE A 2 29.78 -9.74 31.99
N PRO A 3 30.04 -10.50 30.91
CA PRO A 3 31.03 -10.14 29.92
C PRO A 3 30.34 -9.52 28.70
N ARG A 4 30.83 -8.32 28.37
CA ARG A 4 30.60 -7.55 27.16
C ARG A 4 31.03 -8.33 25.92
N LEU A 5 30.26 -8.24 24.85
CA LEU A 5 30.68 -8.23 23.44
C LEU A 5 29.44 -7.88 22.59
N LEU A 6 29.17 -6.57 22.46
CA LEU A 6 28.36 -6.06 21.35
C LEU A 6 29.25 -6.04 20.11
N PRO A 7 28.79 -6.49 18.93
CA PRO A 7 29.37 -6.02 17.68
C PRO A 7 28.82 -4.61 17.43
N THR A 8 29.62 -3.63 17.78
CA THR A 8 29.52 -2.26 17.24
C THR A 8 29.69 -2.31 15.73
N LEU A 9 28.60 -2.14 14.98
CA LEU A 9 28.64 -1.58 13.63
C LEU A 9 27.56 -0.49 13.53
N THR A 10 28.04 0.75 13.47
CA THR A 10 27.36 1.98 13.05
C THR A 10 26.12 2.46 13.84
N LEU A 11 26.37 3.00 15.03
CA LEU A 11 25.59 4.11 15.57
C LEU A 11 26.52 5.07 16.34
N ALA A 12 27.25 5.92 15.62
CA ALA A 12 27.96 7.06 16.21
C ALA A 12 28.36 8.07 15.13
N LEU A 13 27.41 8.87 14.65
CA LEU A 13 27.69 10.25 14.22
C LEU A 13 26.50 11.16 14.52
N ALA A 14 26.00 11.11 15.75
CA ALA A 14 25.10 12.14 16.29
C ALA A 14 25.87 12.96 17.32
N ALA A 15 26.55 14.01 16.83
CA ALA A 15 26.93 15.24 17.55
C ALA A 15 28.08 15.94 16.80
N LEU A 16 27.79 16.46 15.61
CA LEU A 16 28.44 17.62 15.00
C LEU A 16 27.52 18.06 13.86
N VAL A 17 26.36 18.61 14.21
CA VAL A 17 25.61 19.48 13.30
C VAL A 17 26.42 20.78 13.20
N ASN A 18 27.53 20.72 12.48
CA ASN A 18 27.99 21.90 11.80
C ASN A 18 27.03 22.04 10.62
N GLY A 19 26.11 23.00 10.73
CA GLY A 19 25.46 23.51 9.53
C GLY A 19 26.57 23.85 8.54
N GLN A 20 26.65 23.12 7.44
CA GLN A 20 27.04 23.76 6.20
C GLN A 20 25.97 24.82 5.99
N ALA A 21 26.24 26.04 6.47
CA ALA A 21 25.88 27.19 5.68
C ALA A 21 26.56 26.94 4.34
N THR A 22 25.81 26.42 3.37
CA THR A 22 26.21 26.60 1.99
C THR A 22 26.33 28.11 1.82
N ASP A 23 27.49 28.59 1.37
CA ASP A 23 27.70 29.99 0.94
C ASP A 23 26.81 30.35 -0.29
N ASP A 24 25.72 29.62 -0.51
CA ASP A 24 24.82 29.64 -1.66
C ASP A 24 23.35 29.61 -1.19
N ASP A 25 22.95 30.64 -0.44
CA ASP A 25 21.54 30.89 -0.09
C ASP A 25 20.79 31.45 -1.30
N ALA A 26 20.64 30.64 -2.36
CA ALA A 26 19.98 31.04 -3.59
C ALA A 26 18.47 31.32 -3.39
N LEU A 27 17.87 30.76 -2.34
CA LEU A 27 16.49 31.00 -1.94
C LEU A 27 16.29 32.34 -1.21
N GLY A 28 17.33 32.85 -0.54
CA GLY A 28 17.31 34.12 0.20
C GLY A 28 16.73 34.04 1.62
N VAL A 29 16.89 32.89 2.27
CA VAL A 29 16.47 32.65 3.67
C VAL A 29 17.11 33.64 4.65
N GLY A 30 18.36 34.02 4.42
CA GLY A 30 19.11 34.98 5.22
C GLY A 30 18.51 36.40 5.21
N ASN A 31 17.70 36.73 4.19
CA ASN A 31 17.02 38.02 4.06
C ASN A 31 15.65 38.06 4.78
N GLY A 32 15.30 36.96 5.47
CA GLY A 32 14.16 36.87 6.37
C GLY A 32 12.86 36.47 5.68
N PHE A 33 11.75 36.60 6.41
CA PHE A 33 10.44 36.05 6.03
C PHE A 33 9.33 37.10 6.04
N LEU A 34 8.24 36.81 5.34
CA LEU A 34 6.95 37.47 5.46
C LEU A 34 6.01 36.53 6.22
N ASP A 35 5.56 36.95 7.40
CA ASP A 35 4.60 36.18 8.19
C ASP A 35 3.18 36.39 7.66
N PHE A 36 2.35 35.34 7.74
CA PHE A 36 0.93 35.44 7.45
C PHE A 36 0.10 34.63 8.45
N GLU A 37 -1.15 35.05 8.62
CA GLU A 37 -2.19 34.35 9.35
C GLU A 37 -3.50 34.52 8.57
N THR A 38 -4.13 33.42 8.17
CA THR A 38 -5.34 33.42 7.34
C THR A 38 -6.22 32.24 7.70
N GLY A 39 -7.38 32.53 8.29
CA GLY A 39 -8.34 31.53 8.74
C GLY A 39 -7.70 30.49 9.67
N GLN A 40 -7.63 29.24 9.21
CA GLN A 40 -7.09 28.11 9.99
C GLN A 40 -5.59 27.85 9.79
N VAL A 41 -4.91 28.64 8.96
CA VAL A 41 -3.49 28.45 8.68
C VAL A 41 -2.65 29.68 9.01
N SER A 42 -1.44 29.43 9.46
CA SER A 42 -0.41 30.47 9.66
C SER A 42 0.90 29.98 9.07
N GLY A 43 1.83 30.89 8.80
CA GLY A 43 3.09 30.47 8.20
C GLY A 43 3.97 31.62 7.76
N GLN A 44 4.93 31.28 6.90
CA GLN A 44 5.97 32.19 6.45
C GLN A 44 6.23 32.01 4.96
N LEU A 45 6.45 33.11 4.25
CA LEU A 45 7.06 33.13 2.92
C LEU A 45 8.51 33.58 3.04
N VAL A 46 9.44 32.99 2.29
CA VAL A 46 10.79 33.56 2.16
C VAL A 46 10.69 34.92 1.48
N ARG A 47 11.32 35.96 2.01
CA ARG A 47 11.13 37.34 1.51
C ARG A 47 11.58 37.51 0.06
N ASP A 48 12.73 36.93 -0.28
CA ASP A 48 13.37 37.11 -1.58
C ASP A 48 12.74 36.27 -2.68
N SER A 49 12.49 34.99 -2.43
CA SER A 49 11.86 34.10 -3.42
C SER A 49 10.34 34.20 -3.42
N GLN A 50 9.72 34.68 -2.33
CA GLN A 50 8.28 34.58 -2.03
C GLN A 50 7.72 33.16 -2.19
N THR A 51 8.52 32.12 -1.97
CA THR A 51 8.06 30.72 -1.84
C THR A 51 7.66 30.42 -0.40
N LEU A 52 6.82 29.41 -0.19
CA LEU A 52 6.29 29.05 1.11
C LEU A 52 7.35 28.32 1.95
N ALA A 53 7.72 28.90 3.08
CA ALA A 53 8.72 28.37 4.01
C ALA A 53 8.10 27.54 5.14
N SER A 54 6.86 27.84 5.52
CA SER A 54 6.13 27.23 6.63
C SER A 54 4.64 27.29 6.36
N LEU A 55 3.92 26.20 6.64
CA LEU A 55 2.46 26.13 6.59
C LEU A 55 1.97 25.32 7.79
N LYS A 56 1.44 26.03 8.78
CA LYS A 56 1.03 25.45 10.06
C LYS A 56 -0.47 25.33 10.17
N ALA A 57 -0.90 24.18 10.67
CA ALA A 57 -2.27 23.95 11.14
C ALA A 57 -2.52 24.65 12.50
N PRO A 58 -3.78 24.71 12.98
CA PRO A 58 -4.09 25.24 14.31
C PRO A 58 -3.40 24.48 15.45
N SER A 59 -3.06 23.20 15.26
CA SER A 59 -2.26 22.41 16.20
C SER A 59 -0.81 22.89 16.36
N GLY A 60 -0.33 23.77 15.46
CA GLY A 60 1.06 24.21 15.37
C GLY A 60 1.97 23.28 14.55
N PHE A 61 1.46 22.13 14.09
CA PHE A 61 2.19 21.23 13.20
C PHE A 61 2.46 21.91 11.86
N ASP A 62 3.72 21.87 11.41
CA ASP A 62 4.17 22.44 10.15
C ASP A 62 4.28 21.33 9.10
N PHE A 63 3.50 21.43 8.03
CA PHE A 63 3.51 20.42 6.96
C PHE A 63 4.79 20.49 6.09
N LEU A 64 5.53 21.60 6.19
CA LEU A 64 6.71 21.88 5.36
C LEU A 64 8.01 21.61 6.13
N PRO A 65 9.13 21.34 5.44
CA PRO A 65 10.43 21.08 6.06
C PRO A 65 11.08 22.38 6.59
N ARG A 66 10.35 23.18 7.37
CA ARG A 66 10.82 24.47 7.89
C ARG A 66 12.08 24.32 8.75
N ASP A 67 12.21 23.22 9.48
CA ASP A 67 13.37 22.88 10.29
C ASP A 67 14.61 22.52 9.43
N PHE A 68 14.39 22.08 8.19
CA PHE A 68 15.42 21.73 7.21
C PHE A 68 15.63 22.80 6.14
N LEU A 69 14.81 23.86 6.12
CA LEU A 69 14.85 24.91 5.10
C LEU A 69 16.27 25.47 4.82
N PRO A 70 17.17 25.67 5.81
CA PRO A 70 18.54 26.12 5.54
C PRO A 70 19.36 25.18 4.63
N ASN A 71 18.98 23.91 4.50
CA ASN A 71 19.61 22.92 3.63
C ASN A 71 18.95 22.84 2.23
N LEU A 72 17.77 23.45 2.08
CA LEU A 72 16.95 23.42 0.86
C LEU A 72 17.02 24.75 0.10
N THR A 73 18.14 25.48 0.21
CA THR A 73 18.31 26.83 -0.35
C THR A 73 18.96 26.87 -1.73
N HIS A 74 19.49 25.74 -2.21
CA HIS A 74 20.24 25.65 -3.45
C HIS A 74 19.32 25.65 -4.69
N ASN A 75 19.91 25.93 -5.86
CA ASN A 75 19.19 25.84 -7.14
C ASN A 75 18.75 24.41 -7.42
N GLY A 76 17.49 24.23 -7.82
CA GLY A 76 16.89 22.92 -8.10
C GLY A 76 16.14 22.29 -6.91
N ALA A 77 16.32 22.77 -5.67
CA ALA A 77 15.43 22.36 -4.57
C ALA A 77 14.10 23.10 -4.68
N HIS A 78 13.02 22.43 -5.09
CA HIS A 78 11.69 23.04 -5.24
C HIS A 78 11.04 23.38 -3.90
N HIS A 79 10.12 24.34 -3.94
CA HIS A 79 9.25 24.76 -2.84
C HIS A 79 7.84 25.07 -3.36
N PHE A 80 6.83 24.98 -2.49
CA PHE A 80 5.51 25.53 -2.79
C PHE A 80 5.63 27.00 -3.23
N GLY A 81 5.05 27.31 -4.39
CA GLY A 81 5.14 28.61 -5.04
C GLY A 81 6.12 28.68 -6.20
N ASP A 82 6.96 27.66 -6.42
CA ASP A 82 7.64 27.50 -7.70
C ASP A 82 6.65 27.08 -8.80
N VAL A 83 7.10 27.14 -10.06
CA VAL A 83 6.34 26.75 -11.25
C VAL A 83 7.27 26.17 -12.30
N SER A 84 6.86 25.05 -12.90
CA SER A 84 7.51 24.40 -14.03
C SER A 84 6.56 24.39 -15.24
N PHE A 85 7.07 24.61 -16.45
CA PHE A 85 6.28 24.46 -17.67
C PHE A 85 7.14 24.23 -18.91
N ARG A 86 6.56 23.56 -19.91
CA ARG A 86 7.12 23.43 -21.26
C ARG A 86 6.27 24.19 -22.25
N PHE A 87 6.90 24.94 -23.15
CA PHE A 87 6.18 25.69 -24.17
C PHE A 87 6.77 25.58 -25.58
N LYS A 88 5.92 25.86 -26.58
CA LYS A 88 6.28 26.06 -28.00
C LYS A 88 5.71 27.40 -28.46
N VAL A 89 6.50 28.17 -29.20
CA VAL A 89 5.99 29.32 -29.96
C VAL A 89 5.47 28.82 -31.31
N ALA A 90 4.41 29.40 -31.85
CA ALA A 90 3.84 29.02 -33.14
C ALA A 90 4.92 28.80 -34.23
N GLY A 91 4.94 27.59 -34.82
CA GLY A 91 5.94 27.18 -35.81
C GLY A 91 7.22 26.55 -35.25
N GLY A 92 7.39 26.48 -33.92
CA GLY A 92 8.47 25.76 -33.26
C GLY A 92 8.25 24.25 -33.21
N ALA A 93 9.32 23.47 -33.40
CA ALA A 93 9.24 22.00 -33.42
C ALA A 93 9.49 21.35 -32.03
N SER A 94 10.28 21.99 -31.16
CA SER A 94 10.72 21.43 -29.87
C SER A 94 10.12 22.19 -28.69
N TRP A 95 9.79 21.46 -27.62
CA TRP A 95 9.42 22.04 -26.33
C TRP A 95 10.61 22.76 -25.71
N THR A 96 10.36 23.91 -25.08
CA THR A 96 11.33 24.65 -24.28
C THR A 96 10.94 24.54 -22.81
N ASP A 97 11.85 24.00 -22.00
CA ASP A 97 11.69 23.85 -20.55
C ASP A 97 11.92 25.16 -19.80
N VAL A 98 11.05 25.43 -18.83
CA VAL A 98 11.20 26.52 -17.86
C VAL A 98 10.86 25.98 -16.48
N ASP A 99 11.75 26.23 -15.52
CA ASP A 99 11.55 25.91 -14.11
C ASP A 99 12.04 27.10 -13.26
N SER A 100 11.18 27.61 -12.38
CA SER A 100 11.53 28.74 -11.51
C SER A 100 12.56 28.38 -10.44
N ALA A 101 12.75 27.10 -10.12
CA ALA A 101 13.72 26.63 -9.13
C ALA A 101 15.13 26.45 -9.69
N SER A 102 15.30 26.35 -11.01
CA SER A 102 16.58 25.95 -11.63
C SER A 102 17.70 26.99 -11.50
N THR A 103 17.37 28.28 -11.44
CA THR A 103 18.35 29.37 -11.29
C THR A 103 17.75 30.52 -10.49
N ARG A 104 17.64 30.30 -9.18
CA ARG A 104 16.98 31.20 -8.25
C ARG A 104 17.63 32.58 -8.22
N LYS A 105 16.77 33.59 -8.20
CA LYS A 105 17.10 34.98 -7.90
C LYS A 105 15.95 35.61 -7.12
N PRO A 106 16.21 36.69 -6.35
CA PRO A 106 15.14 37.46 -5.73
C PRO A 106 14.09 37.88 -6.75
N VAL A 107 12.81 37.56 -6.47
CA VAL A 107 11.69 37.93 -7.33
C VAL A 107 11.36 39.41 -7.17
N THR A 108 10.66 40.00 -8.14
CA THR A 108 10.24 41.40 -8.03
C THR A 108 8.86 41.48 -7.39
N ALA A 109 8.78 42.00 -6.17
CA ALA A 109 7.50 42.17 -5.49
C ALA A 109 6.55 43.09 -6.28
N LEU A 110 5.28 42.71 -6.38
CA LEU A 110 4.25 43.52 -7.02
C LEU A 110 3.73 44.60 -6.06
N GLU A 111 3.57 45.82 -6.56
CA GLU A 111 2.97 46.93 -5.83
C GLU A 111 1.45 46.99 -6.05
N GLY A 112 0.70 47.62 -5.12
CA GLY A 112 -0.73 47.85 -5.30
C GLY A 112 -1.57 46.58 -5.32
N LEU A 113 -1.20 45.59 -4.50
CA LEU A 113 -1.88 44.29 -4.39
C LEU A 113 -3.39 44.46 -4.14
N ALA A 114 -4.18 43.60 -4.78
CA ALA A 114 -5.63 43.57 -4.57
C ALA A 114 -5.96 43.19 -3.11
N ALA A 115 -7.15 43.59 -2.65
CA ALA A 115 -7.62 43.21 -1.32
C ALA A 115 -7.64 41.67 -1.18
N GLY A 116 -7.08 41.16 -0.08
CA GLY A 116 -6.96 39.72 0.18
C GLY A 116 -5.71 39.05 -0.38
N VAL A 117 -4.87 39.76 -1.15
CA VAL A 117 -3.55 39.27 -1.58
C VAL A 117 -2.52 39.62 -0.50
N ILE A 118 -1.88 38.60 0.05
CA ILE A 118 -0.87 38.67 1.12
C ILE A 118 0.48 39.09 0.55
N ALA A 119 0.87 38.50 -0.57
CA ALA A 119 2.10 38.80 -1.27
C ALA A 119 1.92 38.52 -2.77
N GLY A 120 2.56 39.34 -3.61
CA GLY A 120 2.59 39.15 -5.05
C GLY A 120 3.99 39.38 -5.60
N ALA A 121 4.36 38.63 -6.64
CA ALA A 121 5.66 38.74 -7.28
C ALA A 121 5.62 38.48 -8.79
N ASP A 122 6.52 39.15 -9.52
CA ASP A 122 6.93 38.79 -10.88
C ASP A 122 8.14 37.85 -10.81
N LEU A 123 7.98 36.66 -11.40
CA LEU A 123 8.98 35.59 -11.38
C LEU A 123 10.05 35.77 -12.47
N GLY A 124 9.92 36.76 -13.36
CA GLY A 124 10.86 37.03 -14.45
C GLY A 124 12.35 36.94 -14.10
N PRO A 125 12.83 37.43 -12.93
CA PRO A 125 14.24 37.30 -12.54
C PRO A 125 14.77 35.87 -12.46
N THR A 126 13.92 34.90 -12.12
CA THR A 126 14.27 33.48 -11.95
C THR A 126 14.05 32.65 -13.21
N LEU A 127 13.39 33.20 -14.23
CA LEU A 127 13.12 32.49 -15.49
C LEU A 127 14.31 32.63 -16.47
N PRO A 128 14.49 31.65 -17.38
CA PRO A 128 15.47 31.77 -18.47
C PRO A 128 15.24 33.04 -19.30
N GLY A 129 16.34 33.71 -19.66
CA GLY A 129 16.28 34.91 -20.50
C GLY A 129 15.64 34.63 -21.86
N GLY A 130 14.76 35.52 -22.32
CA GLY A 130 14.05 35.37 -23.60
C GLY A 130 12.77 34.55 -23.54
N THR A 131 12.34 34.12 -22.35
CA THR A 131 11.03 33.48 -22.14
C THR A 131 9.89 34.40 -22.62
N PRO A 132 9.04 33.99 -23.58
CA PRO A 132 7.98 34.82 -24.18
C PRO A 132 6.76 35.01 -23.27
N LEU A 133 6.82 34.52 -22.03
CA LEU A 133 5.73 34.48 -21.07
C LEU A 133 6.11 35.31 -19.84
N LYS A 134 5.21 36.20 -19.43
CA LYS A 134 5.29 36.83 -18.11
C LYS A 134 4.57 35.95 -17.09
N VAL A 135 5.27 35.62 -16.02
CA VAL A 135 4.74 34.78 -14.95
C VAL A 135 4.69 35.59 -13.67
N THR A 136 3.49 35.76 -13.10
CA THR A 136 3.31 36.36 -11.78
C THR A 136 2.69 35.36 -10.82
N ARG A 137 3.02 35.51 -9.53
CA ARG A 137 2.50 34.70 -8.44
C ARG A 137 1.82 35.59 -7.41
N GLU A 138 0.71 35.12 -6.86
CA GLU A 138 0.00 35.72 -5.74
C GLU A 138 -0.26 34.68 -4.66
N TRP A 139 0.05 35.03 -3.41
CA TRP A 139 -0.45 34.35 -2.23
C TRP A 139 -1.65 35.13 -1.71
N LEU A 140 -2.80 34.50 -1.57
CA LEU A 140 -4.04 35.15 -1.19
C LEU A 140 -4.85 34.34 -0.20
N THR A 141 -5.74 35.02 0.51
CA THR A 141 -6.75 34.41 1.36
C THR A 141 -7.95 33.97 0.52
N VAL A 142 -8.39 32.71 0.67
CA VAL A 142 -9.61 32.17 0.07
C VAL A 142 -10.38 31.40 1.13
N GLY A 143 -11.59 31.86 1.46
CA GLY A 143 -12.34 31.32 2.60
C GLY A 143 -11.52 31.43 3.88
N ASP A 144 -11.41 30.32 4.61
CA ASP A 144 -10.62 30.20 5.84
C ASP A 144 -9.20 29.62 5.60
N GLY A 145 -8.70 29.69 4.36
CA GLY A 145 -7.43 29.10 3.97
C GLY A 145 -6.48 30.04 3.24
N LEU A 146 -5.30 29.50 2.92
CA LEU A 146 -4.32 30.10 2.01
C LEU A 146 -4.58 29.58 0.59
N ALA A 147 -4.27 30.38 -0.41
CA ALA A 147 -4.20 29.93 -1.80
C ALA A 147 -2.99 30.54 -2.53
N LEU A 148 -2.48 29.77 -3.47
CA LEU A 148 -1.46 30.13 -4.45
C LEU A 148 -2.15 30.34 -5.79
N ARG A 149 -1.93 31.49 -6.44
CA ARG A 149 -2.31 31.73 -7.83
C ARG A 149 -1.08 32.04 -8.66
N VAL A 150 -0.98 31.44 -9.83
CA VAL A 150 0.02 31.74 -10.86
C VAL A 150 -0.70 32.24 -12.11
N ASN A 151 -0.26 33.38 -12.64
CA ASN A 151 -0.75 33.95 -13.88
C ASN A 151 0.35 33.89 -14.94
N ILE A 152 0.06 33.25 -16.07
CA ILE A 152 0.95 33.14 -17.21
C ILE A 152 0.38 33.98 -18.34
N THR A 153 1.05 35.06 -18.70
CA THR A 153 0.63 35.98 -19.76
C THR A 153 1.55 35.84 -20.96
N ASN A 154 0.99 35.59 -22.14
CA ASN A 154 1.77 35.57 -23.37
C ASN A 154 2.16 36.99 -23.79
N ASN A 155 3.44 37.33 -23.64
CA ASN A 155 4.00 38.63 -24.02
C ASN A 155 4.61 38.63 -25.44
N ALA A 156 4.61 37.50 -26.15
CA ALA A 156 5.02 37.46 -27.54
C ALA A 156 3.93 38.01 -28.47
N ASN A 157 4.35 38.39 -29.68
CA ASN A 157 3.45 38.77 -30.77
C ASN A 157 2.87 37.55 -31.51
N ALA A 158 3.15 36.33 -31.04
CA ALA A 158 2.73 35.08 -31.63
C ALA A 158 2.01 34.22 -30.58
N THR A 159 1.22 33.26 -31.04
CA THR A 159 0.61 32.26 -30.16
C THR A 159 1.68 31.39 -29.49
N VAL A 160 1.48 31.09 -28.21
CA VAL A 160 2.31 30.18 -27.43
C VAL A 160 1.45 29.01 -26.97
N GLU A 161 1.94 27.80 -27.14
CA GLU A 161 1.34 26.57 -26.62
C GLU A 161 2.11 26.14 -25.36
N LEU A 162 1.41 25.99 -24.25
CA LEU A 162 1.90 25.40 -23.00
C LEU A 162 1.60 23.89 -23.03
N GLY A 163 2.62 23.08 -23.29
CA GLY A 163 2.50 21.62 -23.36
C GLY A 163 2.60 20.95 -21.99
N SER A 164 3.20 21.61 -21.00
CA SER A 164 3.07 21.20 -19.61
C SER A 164 2.99 22.40 -18.68
N LEU A 165 2.38 22.20 -17.52
CA LEU A 165 2.32 23.19 -16.44
C LEU A 165 2.21 22.46 -15.10
N GLY A 166 3.27 22.54 -14.30
CA GLY A 166 3.41 21.91 -13.00
C GLY A 166 3.55 22.92 -11.87
N LEU A 167 2.97 22.59 -10.72
CA LEU A 167 3.13 23.30 -9.46
C LEU A 167 3.74 22.34 -8.42
N PRO A 168 4.98 22.57 -7.96
CA PRO A 168 5.62 21.72 -6.96
C PRO A 168 4.82 21.59 -5.66
N VAL A 169 4.81 20.37 -5.14
CA VAL A 169 4.19 19.98 -3.88
C VAL A 169 5.28 19.43 -2.98
N THR A 170 5.67 20.26 -2.02
CA THR A 170 6.81 20.00 -1.15
C THR A 170 6.34 19.85 0.28
N ILE A 171 6.60 18.72 0.90
CA ILE A 171 6.19 18.42 2.28
C ILE A 171 7.41 17.97 3.09
N ASN A 172 7.29 17.90 4.42
CA ASN A 172 8.38 17.42 5.26
C ASN A 172 8.48 15.87 5.20
N ASN A 173 8.97 15.28 4.12
CA ASN A 173 9.17 13.83 3.96
C ASN A 173 10.67 13.43 4.05
N ILE A 174 11.50 14.26 4.66
CA ILE A 174 12.92 13.99 4.86
C ILE A 174 13.11 13.17 6.13
N PHE A 175 13.24 11.85 6.01
CA PHE A 175 13.47 10.96 7.16
C PHE A 175 14.94 10.76 7.49
N SER A 176 15.81 11.02 6.50
CA SER A 176 17.26 10.94 6.61
C SER A 176 17.77 11.60 7.89
N THR A 177 18.61 10.87 8.63
CA THR A 177 19.25 11.25 9.91
C THR A 177 18.32 11.65 11.06
N ARG A 178 16.99 11.48 10.93
CA ARG A 178 16.06 11.74 12.03
C ARG A 178 15.89 10.49 12.89
N SER A 179 15.72 10.68 14.20
CA SER A 179 15.21 9.61 15.06
C SER A 179 13.75 9.32 14.72
N ALA A 180 13.26 8.14 15.08
CA ALA A 180 11.86 7.77 14.84
C ALA A 180 10.88 8.77 15.48
N GLU A 181 11.20 9.30 16.66
CA GLU A 181 10.39 10.32 17.34
C GLU A 181 10.38 11.66 16.59
N ASN A 182 11.53 12.09 16.05
CA ASN A 182 11.60 13.32 15.24
C ASN A 182 10.83 13.17 13.93
N ILE A 183 10.83 11.97 13.32
CA ILE A 183 10.04 11.69 12.13
C ILE A 183 8.55 11.82 12.46
N GLN A 184 8.09 11.19 13.53
CA GLN A 184 6.71 11.28 13.99
C GLN A 184 6.29 12.73 14.28
N GLU A 185 7.13 13.48 15.00
CA GLU A 185 6.81 14.85 15.41
C GLU A 185 6.75 15.85 14.25
N LYS A 186 7.59 15.69 13.21
CA LYS A 186 7.85 16.75 12.23
C LYS A 186 7.49 16.40 10.79
N CYS A 187 7.39 15.12 10.47
CA CYS A 187 7.25 14.70 9.08
C CYS A 187 5.80 14.50 8.64
N SER A 188 5.60 14.65 7.34
CA SER A 188 4.33 14.46 6.65
C SER A 188 4.45 13.41 5.54
N LEU A 189 3.30 12.88 5.11
CA LEU A 189 3.13 12.02 3.95
C LEU A 189 2.11 12.66 3.00
N ALA A 190 2.33 12.58 1.69
CA ALA A 190 1.44 13.14 0.66
C ALA A 190 0.97 12.08 -0.35
N ASP A 191 -0.34 11.88 -0.49
CA ASP A 191 -0.92 10.93 -1.46
C ASP A 191 -1.91 11.66 -2.39
N PRO A 192 -1.82 11.46 -3.72
CA PRO A 192 -2.66 12.18 -4.68
C PRO A 192 -3.95 11.42 -5.00
N TYR A 193 -5.02 12.17 -5.29
CA TYR A 193 -6.14 11.71 -6.11
C TYR A 193 -6.08 12.43 -7.45
N ILE A 194 -5.64 11.73 -8.49
CA ILE A 194 -5.36 12.27 -9.84
C ILE A 194 -6.68 12.40 -10.65
N GLY A 195 -7.69 13.01 -10.05
CA GLY A 195 -9.09 13.02 -10.50
C GLY A 195 -9.53 14.25 -11.30
N LEU A 196 -8.63 14.93 -12.00
CA LEU A 196 -8.90 16.18 -12.75
C LEU A 196 -9.43 17.33 -11.85
N ASP A 197 -10.59 17.93 -12.17
CA ASP A 197 -11.17 19.05 -11.38
C ASP A 197 -11.61 18.60 -9.97
N ALA A 198 -11.76 17.29 -9.78
CA ALA A 198 -12.01 16.67 -8.48
C ALA A 198 -10.73 16.20 -7.77
N GLY A 199 -9.57 16.42 -8.37
CA GLY A 199 -8.30 16.00 -7.81
C GLY A 199 -7.94 16.78 -6.54
N TYR A 200 -7.20 16.13 -5.66
CA TYR A 200 -6.64 16.74 -4.44
C TYR A 200 -5.45 15.92 -3.97
N ILE A 201 -4.62 16.52 -3.12
CA ILE A 201 -3.55 15.81 -2.40
C ILE A 201 -3.89 15.87 -0.92
N ARG A 202 -3.87 14.71 -0.28
CA ARG A 202 -3.97 14.62 1.17
C ARG A 202 -2.58 14.59 1.76
N VAL A 203 -2.35 15.44 2.75
CA VAL A 203 -1.08 15.51 3.49
C VAL A 203 -1.36 15.18 4.95
N SER A 204 -0.77 14.10 5.43
CA SER A 204 -1.00 13.56 6.78
C SER A 204 0.27 13.63 7.62
N PRO A 205 0.20 14.04 8.90
CA PRO A 205 1.31 13.82 9.84
C PRO A 205 1.65 12.33 9.91
N VAL A 206 2.94 12.00 9.97
CA VAL A 206 3.39 10.59 10.05
C VAL A 206 2.84 9.85 11.28
N THR A 207 2.46 10.58 12.33
CA THR A 207 1.84 10.02 13.54
C THR A 207 0.46 9.45 13.36
N GLY A 208 -0.25 9.81 12.29
CA GLY A 208 -1.65 9.41 12.15
C GLY A 208 -2.63 10.21 12.98
N THR A 209 -2.16 11.26 13.66
CA THR A 209 -2.97 12.06 14.59
C THR A 209 -2.77 13.55 14.35
N GLY A 210 -3.75 14.35 14.78
CA GLY A 210 -3.75 15.80 14.56
C GLY A 210 -4.35 16.20 13.22
N ASN A 211 -4.24 17.49 12.91
CA ASN A 211 -4.77 18.07 11.68
C ASN A 211 -4.09 17.50 10.44
N ALA A 212 -4.87 17.31 9.38
CA ALA A 212 -4.36 16.99 8.04
C ALA A 212 -4.57 18.18 7.10
N LEU A 213 -3.84 18.19 5.98
CA LEU A 213 -3.91 19.22 4.95
C LEU A 213 -4.49 18.62 3.66
N VAL A 214 -5.37 19.37 3.03
CA VAL A 214 -5.89 19.12 1.68
C VAL A 214 -5.36 20.20 0.75
N VAL A 215 -4.57 19.80 -0.25
CA VAL A 215 -4.17 20.67 -1.37
C VAL A 215 -5.15 20.40 -2.51
N ALA A 216 -5.88 21.43 -2.92
CA ALA A 216 -6.99 21.33 -3.86
C ALA A 216 -6.88 22.39 -4.97
N PRO A 217 -7.59 22.25 -6.10
CA PRO A 217 -7.50 23.22 -7.19
C PRO A 217 -8.11 24.57 -6.78
N LEU A 218 -7.43 25.65 -7.17
CA LEU A 218 -8.00 27.00 -7.21
C LEU A 218 -8.45 27.30 -8.65
N GLY A 219 -9.74 27.58 -8.84
CA GLY A 219 -10.29 27.81 -10.17
C GLY A 219 -10.17 26.56 -11.05
N SER A 220 -9.88 26.74 -12.34
CA SER A 220 -9.68 25.65 -13.30
C SER A 220 -8.21 25.22 -13.31
N SER A 221 -7.85 24.35 -12.37
CA SER A 221 -6.48 23.85 -12.17
C SER A 221 -6.48 22.33 -11.94
N PRO A 222 -6.99 21.51 -12.87
CA PRO A 222 -7.16 20.07 -12.66
C PRO A 222 -5.85 19.37 -12.27
N LEU A 223 -5.93 18.29 -11.49
CA LEU A 223 -4.80 17.36 -11.28
C LEU A 223 -4.83 16.31 -12.38
N GLU A 224 -4.17 16.60 -13.50
CA GLU A 224 -4.10 15.74 -14.67
C GLU A 224 -3.07 14.61 -14.48
N ALA A 225 -1.89 14.96 -13.97
CA ALA A 225 -0.80 14.02 -13.72
C ALA A 225 -0.03 14.33 -12.43
N TRP A 226 0.71 13.33 -11.95
CA TRP A 226 1.51 13.38 -10.74
C TRP A 226 2.90 12.82 -11.06
N ARG A 227 3.92 13.66 -11.01
CA ARG A 227 5.29 13.32 -11.44
C ARG A 227 6.29 13.66 -10.34
N LEU A 228 7.31 12.83 -10.17
CA LEU A 228 8.45 13.15 -9.32
C LEU A 228 9.22 14.35 -9.90
N LEU A 229 9.67 15.25 -9.04
CA LEU A 229 10.54 16.36 -9.37
C LEU A 229 12.00 15.94 -9.22
N ASP A 230 12.77 16.15 -10.28
CA ASP A 230 14.20 15.93 -10.27
C ASP A 230 14.88 16.98 -9.38
N GLU A 231 15.64 16.51 -8.39
CA GLU A 231 16.54 17.35 -7.60
C GLU A 231 17.99 17.11 -8.07
N PRO A 232 18.83 18.15 -8.18
CA PRO A 232 20.23 17.98 -8.55
C PRO A 232 20.94 17.01 -7.62
N GLN A 233 21.68 16.07 -8.21
CA GLN A 233 22.57 15.18 -7.47
C GLN A 233 23.75 16.00 -6.93
N GLY A 234 24.02 15.86 -5.63
CA GLY A 234 25.10 16.58 -4.96
C GLY A 234 25.49 15.91 -3.64
N ASP A 235 26.38 16.56 -2.89
CA ASP A 235 26.74 16.13 -1.53
C ASP A 235 25.66 16.59 -0.52
N TYR A 236 24.39 16.27 -0.84
CA TYR A 236 23.23 16.56 -0.02
C TYR A 236 22.93 15.34 0.83
N TRP A 237 23.44 15.32 2.06
CA TRP A 237 23.36 14.15 2.95
C TRP A 237 21.92 13.63 3.20
N TYR A 238 20.89 14.45 2.96
CA TYR A 238 19.49 14.05 3.12
C TYR A 238 18.94 13.26 1.92
N GLN A 239 19.58 13.33 0.75
CA GLN A 239 19.24 12.54 -0.44
C GLN A 239 19.71 11.09 -0.23
N THR A 240 18.92 10.35 0.54
CA THR A 240 19.11 8.91 0.79
C THR A 240 17.84 8.16 0.35
N GLN A 241 17.87 6.83 0.36
CA GLN A 241 16.68 6.00 0.08
C GLN A 241 15.47 6.30 0.99
N THR A 242 15.67 6.98 2.13
CA THR A 242 14.59 7.37 3.06
C THR A 242 14.03 8.76 2.78
N PHE A 243 14.43 9.39 1.68
CA PHE A 243 13.82 10.57 1.11
C PHE A 243 13.22 10.22 -0.25
N GLU A 244 11.90 10.18 -0.33
CA GLU A 244 11.16 9.82 -1.55
C GLU A 244 11.32 10.85 -2.69
N GLY A 245 11.74 12.08 -2.36
CA GLY A 245 11.70 13.21 -3.28
C GLY A 245 10.39 14.00 -3.19
N ASN A 246 10.29 15.06 -3.99
CA ASN A 246 9.09 15.90 -4.09
C ASN A 246 8.38 15.63 -5.41
N TYR A 247 7.10 15.94 -5.49
CA TYR A 247 6.29 15.73 -6.69
C TYR A 247 5.69 17.05 -7.17
N GLU A 248 5.18 17.07 -8.40
CA GLU A 248 4.44 18.21 -8.95
C GLU A 248 2.98 17.88 -9.28
N TRP A 249 2.10 18.82 -8.91
CA TRP A 249 0.73 18.89 -9.42
C TRP A 249 0.77 19.33 -10.87
N MET A 250 0.47 18.43 -11.80
CA MET A 250 0.46 18.78 -13.22
C MET A 250 -0.94 19.10 -13.72
N ILE A 251 -1.10 20.30 -14.25
CA ILE A 251 -2.34 20.79 -14.86
C ILE A 251 -2.40 20.39 -16.35
N HIS A 252 -1.24 20.34 -17.00
CA HIS A 252 -1.05 19.95 -18.39
C HIS A 252 0.18 19.06 -18.48
N SER A 253 0.12 18.00 -19.30
CA SER A 253 1.19 17.01 -19.41
C SER A 253 1.54 16.57 -20.84
N GLN A 254 0.92 17.14 -21.88
CA GLN A 254 1.14 16.76 -23.28
C GLN A 254 2.63 16.76 -23.68
N ALA A 255 3.43 17.72 -23.23
CA ALA A 255 4.85 17.78 -23.57
C ALA A 255 5.66 16.61 -23.01
N TRP A 256 5.29 16.07 -21.84
CA TRP A 256 5.92 14.88 -21.27
C TRP A 256 5.42 13.61 -21.97
N ALA A 257 4.11 13.54 -22.24
CA ALA A 257 3.50 12.45 -23.00
C ALA A 257 4.10 12.28 -24.41
N GLU A 258 4.45 13.38 -25.09
CA GLU A 258 5.11 13.35 -26.40
C GLU A 258 6.59 12.93 -26.34
N ASN A 259 7.22 12.91 -25.16
CA ASN A 259 8.66 12.68 -25.00
C ASN A 259 8.95 11.53 -24.01
N GLU A 260 9.15 11.85 -22.73
CA GLU A 260 9.61 10.89 -21.71
C GLU A 260 8.58 9.79 -21.43
N TRP A 261 7.28 10.07 -21.62
CA TRP A 261 6.21 9.11 -21.33
C TRP A 261 5.60 8.47 -22.57
N LYS A 262 6.25 8.62 -23.74
CA LYS A 262 5.72 8.14 -25.03
C LYS A 262 5.40 6.64 -25.07
N ASP A 263 6.08 5.86 -24.23
CA ASP A 263 5.96 4.40 -24.15
C ASP A 263 5.00 3.95 -23.03
N ALA A 264 4.49 4.89 -22.22
CA ALA A 264 3.55 4.64 -21.14
C ALA A 264 2.11 5.01 -21.54
N GLN A 265 1.15 4.55 -20.72
CA GLN A 265 -0.25 4.97 -20.82
C GLN A 265 -0.58 5.83 -19.58
N PRO A 266 -0.62 7.17 -19.73
CA PRO A 266 -0.91 8.08 -18.63
C PRO A 266 -2.26 7.83 -17.96
N TRP A 267 -2.39 8.22 -16.68
CA TRP A 267 -3.62 8.05 -15.91
C TRP A 267 -4.82 8.79 -16.50
N ASN A 268 -4.58 9.97 -17.07
CA ASN A 268 -5.55 10.82 -17.73
C ASN A 268 -5.07 11.19 -19.14
N GLU A 269 -6.00 11.63 -19.99
CA GLU A 269 -5.63 12.11 -21.33
C GLU A 269 -4.72 13.36 -21.19
N PRO A 270 -3.52 13.37 -21.78
CA PRO A 270 -2.62 14.52 -21.69
C PRO A 270 -3.18 15.75 -22.41
N THR A 271 -3.12 16.92 -21.78
CA THR A 271 -3.58 18.17 -22.40
C THR A 271 -2.50 19.25 -22.48
N SER A 272 -2.77 20.27 -23.29
CA SER A 272 -2.00 21.51 -23.43
C SER A 272 -2.92 22.73 -23.44
N LYS A 273 -2.34 23.93 -23.28
CA LYS A 273 -3.05 25.20 -23.34
C LYS A 273 -2.44 26.14 -24.37
N THR A 274 -3.25 26.55 -25.35
CA THR A 274 -2.89 27.61 -26.29
C THR A 274 -3.21 28.99 -25.72
N LEU A 275 -2.25 29.93 -25.80
CA LEU A 275 -2.37 31.33 -25.39
C LEU A 275 -2.12 32.27 -26.57
N LYS A 276 -3.09 33.12 -26.91
CA LYS A 276 -2.93 34.20 -27.89
C LYS A 276 -2.05 35.32 -27.32
N ALA A 277 -1.50 36.17 -28.18
CA ALA A 277 -0.75 37.35 -27.75
C ALA A 277 -1.60 38.21 -26.78
N GLY A 278 -1.05 38.49 -25.60
CA GLY A 278 -1.70 39.23 -24.52
C GLY A 278 -2.71 38.42 -23.69
N GLU A 279 -2.96 37.15 -24.01
CA GLU A 279 -3.83 36.28 -23.21
C GLU A 279 -3.14 35.88 -21.90
N THR A 280 -3.90 35.92 -20.81
CA THR A 280 -3.48 35.46 -19.48
C THR A 280 -4.24 34.18 -19.13
N TYR A 281 -3.49 33.18 -18.67
CA TYR A 281 -4.02 31.96 -18.07
C TYR A 281 -3.68 31.93 -16.58
N SER A 282 -4.70 31.77 -15.74
CA SER A 282 -4.61 31.82 -14.30
C SER A 282 -4.96 30.47 -13.70
N VAL A 283 -4.03 29.89 -12.95
CA VAL A 283 -4.17 28.59 -12.28
C VAL A 283 -3.69 28.71 -10.84
N GLY A 284 -3.93 27.69 -10.02
CA GLY A 284 -3.49 27.73 -8.64
C GLY A 284 -3.96 26.57 -7.78
N LEU A 285 -3.53 26.61 -6.52
CA LEU A 285 -3.85 25.65 -5.48
C LEU A 285 -4.41 26.37 -4.26
N LYS A 286 -5.30 25.73 -3.53
CA LYS A 286 -5.78 26.18 -2.22
C LYS A 286 -5.48 25.12 -1.16
N PHE A 287 -5.27 25.59 0.06
CA PHE A 287 -4.85 24.79 1.20
C PHE A 287 -5.95 24.82 2.26
N ALA A 288 -6.58 23.67 2.49
CA ALA A 288 -7.65 23.50 3.46
C ALA A 288 -7.21 22.54 4.58
N ILE A 289 -7.64 22.81 5.81
CA ILE A 289 -7.33 21.97 6.96
C ILE A 289 -8.48 21.01 7.24
N ALA A 290 -8.14 19.75 7.48
CA ALA A 290 -9.04 18.79 8.09
C ALA A 290 -8.74 18.68 9.59
N GLU A 291 -9.77 18.47 10.40
CA GLU A 291 -9.62 18.31 11.85
C GLU A 291 -8.78 17.08 12.23
N SER A 292 -8.87 16.04 11.39
CA SER A 292 -8.16 14.79 11.51
C SER A 292 -7.97 14.15 10.12
N ILE A 293 -7.19 13.07 10.06
CA ILE A 293 -7.01 12.29 8.83
C ILE A 293 -8.34 11.68 8.35
N GLN A 294 -9.21 11.29 9.28
CA GLN A 294 -10.52 10.70 9.00
C GLN A 294 -11.51 11.71 8.39
N THR A 295 -11.29 13.02 8.59
CA THR A 295 -12.18 14.10 8.13
C THR A 295 -11.65 14.81 6.87
N ILE A 296 -10.63 14.26 6.22
CA ILE A 296 -10.09 14.80 4.95
C ILE A 296 -11.17 14.95 3.88
N GLU A 297 -12.06 13.96 3.74
CA GLU A 297 -13.14 14.00 2.75
C GLU A 297 -14.19 15.09 3.05
N ASP A 298 -14.36 15.46 4.32
CA ASP A 298 -15.22 16.57 4.73
C ASP A 298 -14.58 17.92 4.33
N ALA A 299 -13.26 18.06 4.48
CA ALA A 299 -12.52 19.23 4.00
C ALA A 299 -12.54 19.34 2.46
N VAL A 300 -12.48 18.21 1.74
CA VAL A 300 -12.62 18.15 0.27
C VAL A 300 -13.99 18.68 -0.17
N THR A 301 -15.07 18.15 0.43
CA THR A 301 -16.44 18.56 0.06
C THR A 301 -16.76 20.00 0.46
N THR A 302 -16.30 20.45 1.63
CA THR A 302 -16.40 21.87 2.07
C THR A 302 -15.64 22.80 1.15
N SER A 303 -14.59 22.29 0.50
CA SER A 303 -13.83 23.00 -0.54
C SER A 303 -14.51 22.96 -1.91
N GLU A 304 -15.78 22.55 -2.02
CA GLU A 304 -16.54 22.47 -3.28
C GLU A 304 -15.90 21.57 -4.34
N ILE A 305 -15.05 20.63 -3.91
CA ILE A 305 -14.42 19.63 -4.78
C ILE A 305 -15.32 18.40 -4.84
N PRO A 306 -15.68 17.89 -6.03
CA PRO A 306 -16.46 16.66 -6.13
C PRO A 306 -15.75 15.48 -5.45
N LEU A 307 -16.48 14.74 -4.62
CA LEU A 307 -15.96 13.56 -3.94
C LEU A 307 -16.59 12.29 -4.52
N ALA A 308 -15.75 11.31 -4.85
CA ALA A 308 -16.15 9.97 -5.25
C ALA A 308 -15.77 8.96 -4.15
N VAL A 309 -16.71 8.09 -3.78
CA VAL A 309 -16.50 7.00 -2.84
C VAL A 309 -17.00 5.70 -3.45
N GLY A 310 -16.07 4.84 -3.85
CA GLY A 310 -16.30 3.47 -4.30
C GLY A 310 -16.32 2.49 -3.12
N ILE A 311 -17.30 1.59 -3.12
CA ILE A 311 -17.43 0.49 -2.16
C ILE A 311 -17.60 -0.82 -2.96
N PRO A 312 -16.80 -1.87 -2.72
CA PRO A 312 -15.83 -1.98 -1.62
C PRO A 312 -14.47 -1.31 -1.86
N GLY A 313 -14.24 -0.78 -3.06
CA GLY A 313 -12.99 -0.14 -3.44
C GLY A 313 -12.89 -0.02 -4.95
N TYR A 314 -11.67 0.02 -5.47
CA TYR A 314 -11.40 0.29 -6.89
C TYR A 314 -10.62 -0.82 -7.61
N VAL A 315 -10.25 -1.89 -6.91
CA VAL A 315 -9.92 -3.18 -7.53
C VAL A 315 -11.21 -4.01 -7.55
N VAL A 316 -11.71 -4.32 -8.74
CA VAL A 316 -13.04 -4.93 -8.93
C VAL A 316 -12.89 -6.20 -9.76
N ALA A 317 -13.23 -7.34 -9.16
CA ALA A 317 -13.27 -8.62 -9.88
C ALA A 317 -14.42 -8.63 -10.91
N ALA A 318 -14.24 -9.34 -12.01
CA ALA A 318 -15.22 -9.41 -13.10
C ALA A 318 -16.64 -9.85 -12.69
N ASP A 319 -16.79 -10.55 -11.55
CA ASP A 319 -18.07 -11.04 -11.00
C ASP A 319 -18.58 -10.21 -9.79
N LEU A 320 -17.92 -9.09 -9.47
CA LEU A 320 -18.27 -8.16 -8.41
C LEU A 320 -18.91 -6.89 -8.98
N THR A 321 -20.01 -6.44 -8.37
CA THR A 321 -20.61 -5.13 -8.67
C THR A 321 -20.27 -4.15 -7.56
N ALA A 322 -19.50 -3.11 -7.90
CA ALA A 322 -19.16 -2.04 -6.98
C ALA A 322 -20.28 -0.97 -6.93
N ARG A 323 -20.33 -0.20 -5.84
CA ARG A 323 -21.18 0.98 -5.69
C ARG A 323 -20.31 2.24 -5.67
N LEU A 324 -20.64 3.20 -6.53
CA LEU A 324 -19.99 4.51 -6.59
C LEU A 324 -20.95 5.59 -6.08
N TYR A 325 -20.57 6.22 -4.99
CA TYR A 325 -21.25 7.37 -4.40
C TYR A 325 -20.56 8.65 -4.84
N LEU A 326 -21.33 9.61 -5.37
CA LEU A 326 -20.84 10.90 -5.85
C LEU A 326 -21.45 12.01 -5.01
N THR A 327 -20.59 12.81 -4.36
CA THR A 327 -21.01 13.94 -3.53
C THR A 327 -20.50 15.24 -4.15
N HIS A 328 -21.42 16.05 -4.65
CA HIS A 328 -21.16 17.39 -5.18
C HIS A 328 -22.44 18.23 -5.14
N ALA A 329 -22.31 19.57 -5.07
CA ALA A 329 -23.46 20.47 -5.10
C ALA A 329 -24.14 20.51 -6.49
N SER A 330 -23.35 20.33 -7.55
CA SER A 330 -23.87 20.26 -8.93
C SER A 330 -24.22 18.81 -9.30
N PRO A 331 -25.37 18.55 -9.93
CA PRO A 331 -25.75 17.20 -10.36
C PRO A 331 -24.78 16.60 -11.38
N VAL A 332 -24.76 15.26 -11.45
CA VAL A 332 -24.10 14.52 -12.52
C VAL A 332 -24.85 14.73 -13.83
N LYS A 333 -24.13 15.13 -14.87
CA LYS A 333 -24.65 15.29 -16.23
C LYS A 333 -24.46 14.02 -17.05
N THR A 334 -23.25 13.45 -17.02
CA THR A 334 -22.91 12.20 -17.73
C THR A 334 -21.86 11.39 -16.97
N ILE A 335 -21.88 10.07 -17.18
CA ILE A 335 -20.82 9.14 -16.78
C ILE A 335 -20.41 8.37 -18.02
N GLU A 336 -19.14 8.47 -18.41
CA GLU A 336 -18.56 7.71 -19.51
C GLU A 336 -17.80 6.50 -18.95
N ASP A 337 -18.20 5.29 -19.37
CA ASP A 337 -17.63 4.02 -18.88
C ASP A 337 -16.42 3.51 -19.68
N HIS A 338 -16.08 4.19 -20.77
CA HIS A 338 -14.97 3.85 -21.68
C HIS A 338 -14.99 2.39 -22.18
N GLY A 339 -16.17 1.77 -22.22
CA GLY A 339 -16.36 0.38 -22.66
C GLY A 339 -16.09 -0.67 -21.58
N ALA A 340 -15.67 -0.28 -20.37
CA ALA A 340 -15.23 -1.23 -19.35
C ALA A 340 -16.36 -1.70 -18.42
N PHE A 341 -17.39 -0.88 -18.20
CA PHE A 341 -18.44 -1.12 -17.21
C PHE A 341 -19.86 -0.94 -17.75
N GLU A 342 -20.81 -1.69 -17.20
CA GLU A 342 -22.22 -1.30 -17.16
C GLU A 342 -22.43 -0.40 -15.94
N VAL A 343 -23.09 0.75 -16.15
CA VAL A 343 -23.35 1.74 -15.11
C VAL A 343 -24.86 1.91 -14.96
N LYS A 344 -25.37 1.67 -13.75
CA LYS A 344 -26.81 1.79 -13.45
C LYS A 344 -27.02 2.47 -12.10
N GLN A 345 -27.88 3.47 -12.03
CA GLN A 345 -28.23 4.08 -10.75
C GLN A 345 -29.15 3.16 -9.92
N ASP A 346 -28.84 3.00 -8.64
CA ASP A 346 -29.63 2.24 -7.67
C ASP A 346 -30.41 3.22 -6.77
N GLU A 347 -31.60 3.62 -7.21
CA GLU A 347 -32.46 4.58 -6.49
C GLU A 347 -33.00 4.02 -5.16
N ALA A 348 -33.04 2.69 -5.00
CA ALA A 348 -33.55 2.04 -3.79
C ALA A 348 -32.51 2.07 -2.66
N ALA A 349 -31.21 2.09 -2.99
CA ALA A 349 -30.15 2.22 -2.00
C ALA A 349 -30.04 3.65 -1.46
N LYS A 350 -29.74 3.78 -0.16
CA LYS A 350 -29.52 5.07 0.50
C LYS A 350 -28.38 5.83 -0.20
N GLY A 351 -28.61 7.10 -0.53
CA GLY A 351 -27.64 7.93 -1.26
C GLY A 351 -27.62 7.71 -2.78
N SER A 352 -28.50 6.85 -3.31
CA SER A 352 -28.70 6.60 -4.74
C SER A 352 -27.40 6.38 -5.55
N PRO A 353 -26.52 5.45 -5.12
CA PRO A 353 -25.25 5.19 -5.78
C PRO A 353 -25.41 4.67 -7.20
N TYR A 354 -24.32 4.72 -7.96
CA TYR A 354 -24.20 4.04 -9.23
C TYR A 354 -23.60 2.64 -9.04
N LEU A 355 -24.30 1.62 -9.50
CA LEU A 355 -23.78 0.26 -9.66
C LEU A 355 -22.80 0.24 -10.82
N ILE A 356 -21.58 -0.23 -10.56
CA ILE A 356 -20.48 -0.33 -11.51
C ILE A 356 -20.16 -1.82 -11.67
N THR A 357 -20.63 -2.41 -12.77
CA THR A 357 -20.46 -3.85 -13.06
C THR A 357 -19.49 -4.01 -14.22
N PRO A 358 -18.37 -4.74 -14.08
CA PRO A 358 -17.47 -5.01 -15.20
C PRO A 358 -18.19 -5.69 -16.37
N LYS A 359 -17.95 -5.20 -17.59
CA LYS A 359 -18.40 -5.88 -18.82
C LYS A 359 -17.58 -7.15 -19.03
N ALA A 360 -18.21 -8.16 -19.64
CA ALA A 360 -17.54 -9.41 -19.96
C ALA A 360 -16.30 -9.18 -20.83
N GLY A 361 -15.15 -9.73 -20.41
CA GLY A 361 -13.87 -9.61 -21.11
C GLY A 361 -13.04 -8.37 -20.77
N SER A 362 -13.59 -7.40 -20.02
CA SER A 362 -12.82 -6.28 -19.49
C SER A 362 -11.77 -6.76 -18.49
N TRP A 363 -10.56 -6.17 -18.53
CA TRP A 363 -9.46 -6.48 -17.62
C TRP A 363 -8.42 -5.35 -17.61
N GLY A 364 -7.78 -5.14 -16.47
CA GLY A 364 -6.69 -4.19 -16.28
C GLY A 364 -7.17 -2.78 -15.91
N ARG A 365 -6.27 -1.80 -16.05
CA ARG A 365 -6.56 -0.38 -15.76
C ARG A 365 -7.77 0.10 -16.57
N SER A 366 -8.77 0.60 -15.87
CA SER A 366 -10.04 1.10 -16.41
C SER A 366 -10.41 2.39 -15.70
N LYS A 367 -11.34 3.18 -16.25
CA LYS A 367 -11.77 4.44 -15.62
C LYS A 367 -13.21 4.79 -15.92
N LEU A 368 -13.79 5.63 -15.08
CA LEU A 368 -15.04 6.35 -15.33
C LEU A 368 -14.73 7.84 -15.43
N THR A 369 -15.33 8.53 -16.41
CA THR A 369 -15.27 10.00 -16.49
C THR A 369 -16.63 10.57 -16.20
N ILE A 370 -16.74 11.31 -15.10
CA ILE A 370 -17.97 11.98 -14.65
C ILE A 370 -17.88 13.43 -15.09
N THR A 371 -18.92 13.93 -15.75
CA THR A 371 -19.11 15.36 -16.03
C THR A 371 -20.29 15.86 -15.21
N TYR A 372 -20.12 17.00 -14.54
CA TYR A 372 -21.16 17.66 -13.76
C TYR A 372 -21.82 18.80 -14.54
N GLU A 373 -23.01 19.23 -14.13
CA GLU A 373 -23.74 20.33 -14.79
C GLU A 373 -23.05 21.69 -14.67
N ASP A 374 -22.13 21.86 -13.71
CA ASP A 374 -21.30 23.07 -13.58
C ASP A 374 -20.05 23.04 -14.48
N GLY A 375 -19.87 21.97 -15.27
CA GLY A 375 -18.77 21.79 -16.20
C GLY A 375 -17.52 21.14 -15.61
N LYS A 376 -17.50 20.83 -14.29
CA LYS A 376 -16.38 20.09 -13.70
C LYS A 376 -16.32 18.66 -14.23
N THR A 377 -15.12 18.13 -14.29
CA THR A 377 -14.84 16.75 -14.67
C THR A 377 -14.13 16.00 -13.54
N GLN A 378 -14.50 14.74 -13.35
CA GLN A 378 -13.88 13.84 -12.39
C GLN A 378 -13.55 12.51 -13.07
N VAL A 379 -12.34 11.99 -12.82
CA VAL A 379 -11.97 10.63 -13.24
C VAL A 379 -11.80 9.75 -12.02
N VAL A 380 -12.47 8.60 -12.04
CA VAL A 380 -12.31 7.53 -11.04
C VAL A 380 -11.57 6.37 -11.70
N HIS A 381 -10.42 5.99 -11.15
CA HIS A 381 -9.56 4.95 -11.73
C HIS A 381 -9.81 3.61 -11.05
N TYR A 382 -10.11 2.58 -11.85
CA TYR A 382 -10.35 1.21 -11.44
C TYR A 382 -9.30 0.25 -12.01
N PHE A 383 -9.17 -0.91 -11.40
CA PHE A 383 -8.48 -2.07 -11.98
C PHE A 383 -9.42 -3.28 -11.99
N ILE A 384 -9.63 -3.86 -13.16
CA ILE A 384 -10.51 -5.04 -13.31
C ILE A 384 -9.65 -6.31 -13.33
N THR A 385 -9.94 -7.24 -12.41
CA THR A 385 -9.33 -8.58 -12.40
C THR A 385 -10.30 -9.62 -12.93
N LYS A 386 -9.84 -10.86 -13.14
CA LYS A 386 -10.76 -12.00 -13.30
C LYS A 386 -11.55 -12.19 -12.00
N ALA A 387 -12.56 -13.06 -12.03
CA ALA A 387 -13.20 -13.53 -10.79
C ALA A 387 -12.12 -14.05 -9.82
N ALA A 388 -12.27 -13.80 -8.53
CA ALA A 388 -11.20 -14.08 -7.57
C ALA A 388 -10.77 -15.57 -7.55
N PRO A 389 -11.68 -16.57 -7.58
CA PRO A 389 -11.29 -17.99 -7.65
C PRO A 389 -10.52 -18.37 -8.93
N GLU A 390 -10.81 -17.71 -10.05
CA GLU A 390 -10.08 -17.92 -11.31
C GLU A 390 -8.68 -17.32 -11.21
N THR A 391 -8.56 -16.07 -10.74
CA THR A 391 -7.28 -15.39 -10.52
C THR A 391 -6.35 -16.21 -9.60
N VAL A 392 -6.88 -16.72 -8.49
CA VAL A 392 -6.13 -17.57 -7.53
C VAL A 392 -5.79 -18.93 -8.13
N GLY A 393 -6.66 -19.48 -8.99
CA GLY A 393 -6.41 -20.71 -9.73
C GLY A 393 -5.24 -20.57 -10.71
N ASP A 394 -5.25 -19.50 -11.51
CA ASP A 394 -4.19 -19.19 -12.47
C ASP A 394 -2.86 -18.95 -11.77
N LEU A 395 -2.86 -18.22 -10.64
CA LEU A 395 -1.67 -18.02 -9.80
C LEU A 395 -1.04 -19.35 -9.37
N GLY A 396 -1.84 -20.27 -8.82
CA GLY A 396 -1.34 -21.57 -8.37
C GLY A 396 -0.79 -22.41 -9.52
N HIS A 397 -1.48 -22.40 -10.66
CA HIS A 397 -1.00 -23.07 -11.86
C HIS A 397 0.35 -22.50 -12.30
N PHE A 398 0.45 -21.18 -12.48
CA PHE A 398 1.68 -20.52 -12.89
C PHE A 398 2.86 -20.85 -11.96
N LEU A 399 2.66 -20.70 -10.65
CA LEU A 399 3.72 -20.93 -9.66
C LEU A 399 4.21 -22.38 -9.64
N THR A 400 3.33 -23.35 -9.90
CA THR A 400 3.68 -24.78 -9.86
C THR A 400 4.02 -25.39 -11.23
N THR A 401 4.03 -24.58 -12.28
CA THR A 401 4.48 -24.99 -13.62
C THR A 401 5.59 -24.10 -14.17
N ALA A 402 5.37 -22.79 -14.28
CA ALA A 402 6.33 -21.87 -14.91
C ALA A 402 7.45 -21.50 -13.95
N ALA A 403 7.12 -21.27 -12.67
CA ALA A 403 8.08 -20.93 -11.63
C ALA A 403 8.64 -22.16 -10.86
N HIS A 404 8.25 -23.38 -11.27
CA HIS A 404 8.67 -24.62 -10.62
C HIS A 404 10.03 -25.08 -11.16
N TYR A 405 11.06 -24.95 -10.34
CA TYR A 405 12.44 -25.30 -10.65
C TYR A 405 12.74 -26.75 -10.26
N THR A 406 13.30 -27.54 -11.18
CA THR A 406 13.51 -28.99 -10.99
C THR A 406 14.89 -29.49 -11.44
N ASP A 407 15.88 -28.60 -11.63
CA ASP A 407 17.23 -29.02 -12.04
C ASP A 407 18.04 -29.53 -10.84
N GLU A 408 18.05 -30.85 -10.65
CA GLU A 408 18.83 -31.54 -9.61
C GLU A 408 20.34 -31.40 -9.76
N THR A 409 20.85 -30.89 -10.89
CA THR A 409 22.29 -30.65 -11.09
C THR A 409 22.77 -29.33 -10.49
N ASP A 410 21.83 -28.49 -10.04
CA ASP A 410 22.11 -27.24 -9.37
C ASP A 410 22.99 -27.43 -8.10
N PRO A 411 24.22 -26.91 -8.07
CA PRO A 411 25.11 -27.10 -6.92
C PRO A 411 24.66 -26.35 -5.66
N PHE A 412 23.66 -25.47 -5.74
CA PHE A 412 23.08 -24.76 -4.60
C PHE A 412 21.95 -25.55 -3.90
N GLY A 413 21.52 -26.69 -4.46
CA GLY A 413 20.51 -27.56 -3.85
C GLY A 413 19.10 -26.96 -3.84
N ARG A 414 18.78 -26.13 -4.84
CA ARG A 414 17.49 -25.41 -4.94
C ARG A 414 16.39 -26.23 -5.61
N ALA A 415 16.66 -27.43 -6.10
CA ALA A 415 15.65 -28.26 -6.76
C ALA A 415 15.19 -29.41 -5.84
N PRO A 416 13.88 -29.73 -5.85
CA PRO A 416 12.78 -29.01 -6.47
C PRO A 416 12.34 -27.79 -5.65
N SER A 417 11.98 -26.66 -6.28
CA SER A 417 11.45 -25.47 -5.59
C SER A 417 10.56 -24.59 -6.45
N ILE A 418 10.00 -23.54 -5.84
CA ILE A 418 9.19 -22.51 -6.50
C ILE A 418 9.96 -21.19 -6.38
N MET A 419 10.54 -20.72 -7.48
CA MET A 419 11.53 -19.64 -7.50
C MET A 419 10.98 -18.35 -8.10
N THR A 420 11.66 -17.23 -7.82
CA THR A 420 11.40 -15.95 -8.49
C THR A 420 11.43 -16.12 -10.01
N TYR A 421 10.47 -15.50 -10.68
CA TYR A 421 10.32 -15.54 -12.13
C TYR A 421 10.47 -14.14 -12.72
N ASP A 422 11.12 -14.06 -13.89
CA ASP A 422 11.24 -12.87 -14.72
C ASP A 422 10.26 -12.97 -15.89
N ARG A 423 9.22 -12.15 -15.85
CA ARG A 423 8.16 -12.12 -16.86
C ARG A 423 8.59 -11.52 -18.20
N GLU A 424 9.56 -10.62 -18.19
CA GLU A 424 10.12 -10.09 -19.44
C GLU A 424 10.97 -11.15 -20.15
N ALA A 425 11.77 -11.90 -19.39
CA ALA A 425 12.57 -13.00 -19.93
C ALA A 425 11.75 -14.29 -20.16
N ASN A 426 10.58 -14.39 -19.53
CA ASN A 426 9.79 -15.62 -19.40
C ASN A 426 10.64 -16.80 -18.91
N ALA A 427 11.38 -16.57 -17.82
CA ALA A 427 12.28 -17.56 -17.24
C ALA A 427 12.36 -17.44 -15.71
N ILE A 428 12.73 -18.53 -15.05
CA ILE A 428 13.10 -18.52 -13.63
C ILE A 428 14.41 -17.73 -13.47
N VAL A 429 14.49 -16.92 -12.41
CA VAL A 429 15.70 -16.16 -12.06
C VAL A 429 16.70 -17.09 -11.36
N GLU A 430 17.55 -17.74 -12.15
CA GLU A 430 18.57 -18.66 -11.63
C GLU A 430 19.80 -17.94 -11.06
N GLN A 431 20.08 -16.71 -11.50
CA GLN A 431 21.20 -15.89 -11.06
C GLN A 431 20.76 -14.43 -10.90
N GLU A 432 21.17 -13.82 -9.81
CA GLU A 432 21.00 -12.39 -9.54
C GLU A 432 22.13 -11.94 -8.58
N TYR A 433 22.68 -10.75 -8.76
CA TYR A 433 23.81 -10.27 -7.95
C TYR A 433 23.42 -9.99 -6.49
N ARG A 434 22.17 -9.58 -6.23
CA ARG A 434 21.45 -9.65 -4.96
C ARG A 434 21.07 -11.10 -4.72
N VAL A 435 22.05 -11.86 -4.22
CA VAL A 435 22.02 -13.33 -4.25
C VAL A 435 20.79 -13.97 -3.61
N TRP A 436 20.10 -13.25 -2.73
CA TRP A 436 18.87 -13.70 -2.10
C TRP A 436 17.71 -13.87 -3.08
N ILE A 437 17.60 -13.05 -4.15
CA ILE A 437 16.52 -13.14 -5.15
C ILE A 437 16.50 -14.52 -5.83
N ALA A 438 17.68 -15.04 -6.18
CA ALA A 438 17.84 -16.39 -6.72
C ALA A 438 18.05 -17.47 -5.64
N GLY A 439 17.93 -17.07 -4.36
CA GLY A 439 18.41 -17.81 -3.20
C GLY A 439 17.33 -18.43 -2.32
N LEU A 440 16.05 -18.35 -2.68
CA LEU A 440 14.91 -18.93 -1.93
C LEU A 440 14.81 -18.44 -0.47
N SER A 441 15.38 -17.28 -0.16
CA SER A 441 15.34 -16.66 1.17
C SER A 441 15.45 -15.15 1.02
N ASP A 442 15.24 -14.43 2.12
CA ASP A 442 14.98 -12.98 2.10
C ASP A 442 13.70 -12.63 1.30
N GLU A 443 13.02 -11.53 1.61
CA GLU A 443 11.70 -11.25 1.03
C GLU A 443 11.70 -11.27 -0.50
N GLY A 444 12.76 -10.72 -1.13
CA GLY A 444 12.90 -10.69 -2.59
C GLY A 444 13.10 -12.07 -3.26
N GLY A 445 13.46 -13.09 -2.48
CA GLY A 445 13.67 -14.47 -2.97
C GLY A 445 12.59 -15.46 -2.58
N THR A 446 11.65 -15.09 -1.71
CA THR A 446 10.62 -16.00 -1.18
C THR A 446 9.22 -15.77 -1.74
N GLY A 447 8.98 -14.65 -2.42
CA GLY A 447 7.63 -14.27 -2.85
C GLY A 447 6.91 -15.35 -3.64
N ALA A 448 7.60 -16.08 -4.51
CA ALA A 448 7.01 -17.14 -5.32
C ALA A 448 6.48 -18.32 -4.47
N TYR A 449 7.30 -18.92 -3.59
CA TYR A 449 6.83 -20.06 -2.79
C TYR A 449 5.90 -19.64 -1.64
N VAL A 450 6.04 -18.43 -1.10
CA VAL A 450 5.11 -17.88 -0.10
C VAL A 450 3.73 -17.65 -0.73
N ALA A 451 3.68 -17.16 -1.97
CA ALA A 451 2.44 -17.06 -2.74
C ALA A 451 1.84 -18.45 -2.99
N ALA A 452 2.65 -19.45 -3.36
CA ALA A 452 2.17 -20.81 -3.60
C ALA A 452 1.61 -21.46 -2.33
N ALA A 453 2.30 -21.32 -1.19
CA ALA A 453 1.81 -21.78 0.11
C ALA A 453 0.50 -21.08 0.48
N THR A 454 0.46 -19.76 0.43
CA THR A 454 -0.76 -19.01 0.73
C THR A 454 -1.90 -19.40 -0.21
N LYS A 455 -1.62 -19.63 -1.50
CA LYS A 455 -2.61 -20.09 -2.48
C LYS A 455 -3.20 -21.43 -2.07
N LEU A 456 -2.41 -22.37 -1.55
CA LEU A 456 -2.93 -23.64 -1.05
C LEU A 456 -3.75 -23.49 0.23
N PHE A 457 -3.42 -22.52 1.09
CA PHE A 457 -4.28 -22.19 2.20
C PHE A 457 -5.64 -21.68 1.72
N VAL A 458 -5.68 -20.85 0.66
CA VAL A 458 -6.89 -20.23 0.11
C VAL A 458 -7.73 -21.20 -0.73
N GLN A 459 -7.11 -21.87 -1.71
CA GLN A 459 -7.75 -22.71 -2.71
C GLN A 459 -6.83 -23.91 -3.06
N PRO A 460 -6.78 -24.96 -2.22
CA PRO A 460 -5.86 -26.08 -2.42
C PRO A 460 -6.23 -26.92 -3.65
N VAL A 461 -5.22 -27.38 -4.40
CA VAL A 461 -5.37 -28.25 -5.58
C VAL A 461 -4.37 -29.40 -5.46
N ALA A 462 -4.81 -30.64 -5.71
CA ALA A 462 -4.02 -31.84 -5.39
C ALA A 462 -2.58 -31.85 -5.96
N ARG A 463 -2.40 -31.50 -7.24
CA ARG A 463 -1.07 -31.46 -7.88
C ARG A 463 -0.17 -30.40 -7.26
N GLU A 464 -0.74 -29.26 -6.89
CA GLU A 464 0.02 -28.16 -6.31
C GLU A 464 0.43 -28.47 -4.86
N VAL A 465 -0.43 -29.18 -4.12
CA VAL A 465 -0.09 -29.72 -2.79
C VAL A 465 1.11 -30.66 -2.88
N GLU A 466 1.15 -31.54 -3.89
CA GLU A 466 2.30 -32.43 -4.11
C GLU A 466 3.60 -31.63 -4.37
N VAL A 467 3.55 -30.58 -5.20
CA VAL A 467 4.71 -29.71 -5.47
C VAL A 467 5.22 -29.01 -4.20
N LEU A 468 4.32 -28.43 -3.41
CA LEU A 468 4.73 -27.76 -2.17
C LEU A 468 5.27 -28.76 -1.14
N ASP A 469 4.65 -29.93 -1.02
CA ASP A 469 5.07 -30.96 -0.09
C ASP A 469 6.45 -31.53 -0.44
N GLU A 470 6.73 -31.71 -1.74
CA GLU A 470 8.03 -32.09 -2.25
C GLU A 470 9.08 -30.99 -2.01
N PHE A 471 8.77 -29.73 -2.30
CA PHE A 471 9.66 -28.59 -1.99
C PHE A 471 10.01 -28.52 -0.50
N ILE A 472 9.03 -28.73 0.39
CA ILE A 472 9.26 -28.72 1.83
C ILE A 472 10.30 -29.78 2.22
N HIS A 473 10.11 -31.01 1.76
CA HIS A 473 10.93 -32.15 2.22
C HIS A 473 12.31 -32.21 1.57
N GLU A 474 12.44 -31.74 0.33
CA GLU A 474 13.69 -31.87 -0.44
C GLU A 474 14.54 -30.58 -0.44
N THR A 475 13.94 -29.41 -0.23
CA THR A 475 14.66 -28.13 -0.28
C THR A 475 14.48 -27.26 0.97
N ILE A 476 13.29 -27.14 1.55
CA ILE A 476 13.18 -26.39 2.83
C ILE A 476 13.99 -27.12 3.89
N VAL A 477 13.69 -28.40 4.12
CA VAL A 477 14.48 -29.26 5.01
C VAL A 477 15.79 -29.64 4.32
N GLY A 478 16.92 -29.34 4.96
CA GLY A 478 18.26 -29.70 4.48
C GLY A 478 18.98 -28.61 3.68
N THR A 479 18.26 -27.78 2.91
CA THR A 479 18.85 -26.66 2.14
C THR A 479 18.53 -25.29 2.74
N ILE A 480 17.27 -24.84 2.74
CA ILE A 480 16.93 -23.52 3.32
C ILE A 480 17.14 -23.54 4.83
N GLN A 481 16.66 -24.61 5.47
CA GLN A 481 17.02 -24.98 6.84
C GLN A 481 18.16 -26.01 6.78
N PRO A 482 19.35 -25.74 7.35
CA PRO A 482 20.45 -26.70 7.36
C PRO A 482 20.03 -28.04 8.01
N PRO A 483 20.68 -29.17 7.66
CA PRO A 483 20.35 -30.47 8.24
C PRO A 483 20.34 -30.45 9.77
N ASP A 484 19.36 -31.14 10.35
CA ASP A 484 19.15 -31.24 11.81
C ASP A 484 19.01 -29.88 12.53
N SER A 485 18.54 -28.84 11.83
CA SER A 485 18.36 -27.49 12.38
C SER A 485 17.07 -26.85 11.89
N PHE A 486 16.52 -25.94 12.71
CA PHE A 486 15.40 -25.07 12.35
C PHE A 486 15.86 -23.65 11.94
N ALA A 487 17.18 -23.41 11.96
CA ALA A 487 17.77 -22.15 11.53
C ALA A 487 17.49 -21.90 10.04
N VAL A 488 17.29 -20.65 9.62
CA VAL A 488 16.98 -20.33 8.21
C VAL A 488 18.12 -19.54 7.59
N ARG A 489 18.71 -20.04 6.50
CA ARG A 489 19.80 -19.37 5.76
C ARG A 489 19.33 -18.04 5.16
N ALA A 490 20.20 -17.05 5.10
CA ALA A 490 19.94 -15.77 4.43
C ALA A 490 19.83 -15.89 2.90
N SER A 491 20.54 -16.87 2.31
CA SER A 491 20.39 -17.26 0.91
C SER A 491 20.99 -18.64 0.68
N THR A 492 20.38 -19.42 -0.22
CA THR A 492 20.96 -20.68 -0.73
C THR A 492 21.93 -20.45 -1.89
N PHE A 493 21.71 -19.38 -2.67
CA PHE A 493 22.58 -18.93 -3.76
C PHE A 493 23.64 -17.95 -3.26
N PHE A 494 24.84 -17.99 -3.84
CA PHE A 494 25.96 -17.11 -3.48
C PHE A 494 26.93 -16.95 -4.64
N TYR A 495 27.72 -15.87 -4.62
CA TYR A 495 28.82 -15.65 -5.56
C TYR A 495 30.17 -16.01 -4.92
N GLN A 496 30.71 -17.17 -5.28
CA GLN A 496 32.06 -17.58 -4.89
C GLN A 496 32.61 -18.58 -5.93
N PRO A 497 33.27 -18.10 -6.99
CA PRO A 497 33.71 -18.91 -8.14
C PRO A 497 34.46 -20.20 -7.79
N ASP A 498 35.25 -20.20 -6.72
CA ASP A 498 36.07 -21.35 -6.32
C ASP A 498 35.34 -22.35 -5.41
N ALA A 499 34.08 -22.09 -5.02
CA ALA A 499 33.35 -22.90 -4.04
C ALA A 499 32.47 -24.00 -4.66
N VAL A 500 32.00 -23.81 -5.89
CA VAL A 500 31.13 -24.74 -6.61
C VAL A 500 31.44 -24.74 -8.11
N ASN A 501 31.16 -25.85 -8.80
CA ASN A 501 31.27 -25.90 -10.26
C ASN A 501 30.02 -25.27 -10.89
N TYR A 502 29.99 -23.94 -10.99
CA TYR A 502 28.88 -23.17 -11.52
C TYR A 502 29.39 -22.03 -12.41
N THR A 503 28.71 -21.75 -13.53
CA THR A 503 29.08 -20.66 -14.43
C THR A 503 28.25 -19.42 -14.10
N TYR A 504 28.88 -18.45 -13.43
CA TYR A 504 28.25 -17.15 -13.15
C TYR A 504 28.15 -16.29 -14.41
N ASP A 505 27.02 -15.61 -14.61
CA ASP A 505 26.81 -14.70 -15.73
C ASP A 505 27.73 -13.47 -15.61
N ALA A 506 28.63 -13.31 -16.57
CA ALA A 506 29.60 -12.22 -16.60
C ALA A 506 28.97 -10.84 -16.88
N ASN A 507 27.68 -10.78 -17.24
CA ASN A 507 26.94 -9.53 -17.45
C ASN A 507 26.36 -8.94 -16.15
N LEU A 508 26.31 -9.73 -15.07
CA LEU A 508 25.88 -9.25 -13.74
C LEU A 508 27.06 -8.61 -12.99
N ASP A 509 26.77 -7.57 -12.21
CA ASP A 509 27.78 -6.91 -11.38
C ASP A 509 27.97 -7.64 -10.03
N TRP A 510 28.93 -8.56 -10.01
CA TRP A 510 29.31 -9.31 -8.82
C TRP A 510 30.26 -8.57 -7.87
N THR A 511 30.51 -7.27 -8.10
CA THR A 511 31.38 -6.45 -7.23
C THR A 511 30.62 -5.66 -6.18
N THR A 512 29.28 -5.69 -6.25
CA THR A 512 28.40 -4.99 -5.31
C THR A 512 28.43 -5.64 -3.91
N TRP A 513 28.00 -4.88 -2.90
CA TRP A 513 27.88 -5.39 -1.53
C TRP A 513 26.85 -6.54 -1.40
N ALA A 514 25.93 -6.65 -2.36
CA ALA A 514 24.85 -7.63 -2.38
C ALA A 514 25.29 -9.00 -2.91
N ALA A 515 26.43 -9.06 -3.61
CA ALA A 515 27.05 -10.29 -4.13
C ALA A 515 27.75 -11.09 -3.02
N TRP A 516 26.96 -11.65 -2.10
CA TRP A 516 27.48 -12.35 -0.93
C TRP A 516 28.21 -13.65 -1.31
N ASN A 517 29.31 -13.92 -0.61
CA ASN A 517 29.97 -15.22 -0.64
C ASN A 517 29.19 -16.27 0.17
N LYS A 518 29.64 -17.53 0.13
CA LYS A 518 28.94 -18.64 0.82
C LYS A 518 28.81 -18.43 2.32
N GLU A 519 29.85 -17.90 2.97
CA GLU A 519 29.85 -17.66 4.42
C GLU A 519 28.75 -16.68 4.83
N ARG A 520 28.62 -15.56 4.10
CA ARG A 520 27.57 -14.57 4.36
C ARG A 520 26.18 -15.09 4.00
N ALA A 521 26.03 -15.73 2.83
CA ALA A 521 24.75 -16.29 2.39
C ALA A 521 24.19 -17.32 3.38
N TYR A 522 25.05 -18.12 4.01
CA TYR A 522 24.64 -19.18 4.93
C TYR A 522 24.48 -18.71 6.38
N THR A 523 24.57 -17.42 6.66
CA THR A 523 24.19 -16.87 7.96
C THR A 523 22.72 -17.11 8.24
N THR A 524 22.34 -17.23 9.53
CA THR A 524 20.98 -17.58 9.95
C THR A 524 20.40 -16.63 11.01
N SER A 525 20.99 -15.46 11.16
CA SER A 525 20.64 -14.52 12.23
C SER A 525 19.43 -13.65 11.91
N ARG A 526 19.06 -13.44 10.63
CA ARG A 526 17.98 -12.51 10.27
C ARG A 526 16.59 -13.11 10.59
N ALA A 527 15.88 -12.51 11.56
CA ALA A 527 14.59 -13.00 12.02
C ALA A 527 13.48 -13.02 10.95
N TYR A 528 13.47 -12.06 10.01
CA TYR A 528 12.50 -12.00 8.91
C TYR A 528 12.44 -13.30 8.10
N ASN A 529 13.58 -13.97 7.89
CA ASN A 529 13.64 -15.18 7.08
C ASN A 529 12.87 -16.36 7.69
N TYR A 530 12.66 -16.37 9.00
CA TYR A 530 11.95 -17.45 9.69
C TYR A 530 10.44 -17.45 9.41
N VAL A 531 9.88 -16.33 8.96
CA VAL A 531 8.44 -16.22 8.62
C VAL A 531 8.10 -17.09 7.41
N HIS A 532 8.96 -17.10 6.39
CA HIS A 532 8.63 -17.72 5.10
C HIS A 532 8.45 -19.26 5.16
N PRO A 533 9.35 -20.05 5.77
CA PRO A 533 9.13 -21.49 5.94
C PRO A 533 7.95 -21.80 6.86
N VAL A 534 7.69 -20.96 7.87
CA VAL A 534 6.54 -21.12 8.78
C VAL A 534 5.22 -21.05 8.01
N ILE A 535 5.11 -20.17 7.02
CA ILE A 535 3.92 -20.09 6.15
C ILE A 535 3.71 -21.41 5.37
N ALA A 536 4.77 -21.98 4.81
CA ALA A 536 4.71 -23.25 4.09
C ALA A 536 4.27 -24.41 5.01
N TYR A 537 4.90 -24.53 6.18
CA TYR A 537 4.56 -25.55 7.17
C TYR A 537 3.14 -25.40 7.70
N TRP A 538 2.74 -24.20 8.13
CA TRP A 538 1.40 -23.95 8.65
C TRP A 538 0.31 -24.24 7.60
N THR A 539 0.55 -23.85 6.34
CA THR A 539 -0.34 -24.16 5.22
C THR A 539 -0.53 -25.67 5.08
N MET A 540 0.57 -26.43 5.03
CA MET A 540 0.50 -27.88 4.85
C MET A 540 -0.13 -28.59 6.04
N TYR A 541 0.04 -28.08 7.26
CA TYR A 541 -0.74 -28.51 8.42
C TYR A 541 -2.24 -28.36 8.15
N ARG A 542 -2.71 -27.18 7.73
CA ARG A 542 -4.14 -26.93 7.46
C ARG A 542 -4.67 -27.85 6.35
N VAL A 543 -3.91 -28.00 5.25
CA VAL A 543 -4.29 -28.89 4.14
C VAL A 543 -4.40 -30.34 4.59
N ALA A 544 -3.37 -30.90 5.23
CA ALA A 544 -3.38 -32.28 5.70
C ALA A 544 -4.47 -32.53 6.76
N ARG A 545 -4.78 -31.51 7.58
CA ARG A 545 -5.76 -31.62 8.66
C ARG A 545 -7.20 -31.56 8.18
N ASP A 546 -7.49 -30.71 7.20
CA ASP A 546 -8.85 -30.46 6.71
C ASP A 546 -9.22 -31.31 5.47
N TYR A 547 -8.22 -31.88 4.76
CA TYR A 547 -8.40 -32.75 3.58
C TYR A 547 -7.65 -34.10 3.74
N PRO A 548 -8.05 -34.97 4.71
CA PRO A 548 -7.32 -36.19 5.06
C PRO A 548 -7.25 -37.25 3.95
N GLU A 549 -8.03 -37.09 2.88
CA GLU A 549 -7.95 -37.92 1.67
C GLU A 549 -6.71 -37.63 0.80
N ILE A 550 -6.10 -36.45 0.95
CA ILE A 550 -4.84 -36.12 0.30
C ILE A 550 -3.68 -36.72 1.08
N LYS A 551 -2.87 -37.52 0.39
CA LYS A 551 -1.70 -38.15 0.97
C LYS A 551 -0.51 -37.20 0.90
N THR A 552 -0.26 -36.49 1.98
CA THR A 552 0.99 -35.79 2.25
C THR A 552 2.07 -36.78 2.72
N ARG A 553 3.34 -36.40 2.61
CA ARG A 553 4.48 -37.25 3.01
C ARG A 553 4.52 -37.49 4.52
N GLU A 554 4.10 -36.50 5.30
CA GLU A 554 3.99 -36.57 6.75
C GLU A 554 2.56 -36.30 7.22
N GLU A 555 2.26 -36.65 8.48
CA GLU A 555 0.97 -36.35 9.10
C GLU A 555 0.88 -34.85 9.46
N TRP A 556 -0.34 -34.31 9.57
CA TRP A 556 -0.58 -32.88 9.85
C TRP A 556 0.21 -32.33 11.05
N SER A 557 0.43 -33.16 12.08
CA SER A 557 1.10 -32.77 13.32
C SER A 557 2.59 -32.52 13.13
N TRP A 558 3.22 -33.17 12.14
CA TRP A 558 4.62 -32.92 11.81
C TRP A 558 4.80 -31.50 11.28
N TYR A 559 4.00 -31.08 10.30
CA TYR A 559 4.08 -29.73 9.74
C TYR A 559 3.81 -28.66 10.80
N LEU A 560 2.81 -28.86 11.67
CA LEU A 560 2.51 -27.93 12.76
C LEU A 560 3.70 -27.80 13.74
N ASN A 561 4.37 -28.92 14.04
CA ASN A 561 5.57 -28.91 14.87
C ASN A 561 6.76 -28.24 14.17
N GLN A 562 6.95 -28.41 12.86
CA GLN A 562 7.99 -27.72 12.10
C GLN A 562 7.80 -26.20 12.14
N ALA A 563 6.56 -25.74 11.95
CA ALA A 563 6.20 -24.32 12.08
C ALA A 563 6.56 -23.79 13.48
N PHE A 564 6.08 -24.44 14.54
CA PHE A 564 6.36 -24.04 15.93
C PHE A 564 7.85 -23.99 16.25
N ASN A 565 8.60 -25.05 15.93
CA ASN A 565 10.02 -25.11 16.25
C ASN A 565 10.84 -24.10 15.44
N THR A 566 10.45 -23.79 14.21
CA THR A 566 11.08 -22.73 13.40
C THR A 566 10.92 -21.36 14.06
N VAL A 567 9.71 -21.02 14.54
CA VAL A 567 9.49 -19.76 15.27
C VAL A 567 10.31 -19.72 16.56
N GLN A 568 10.27 -20.80 17.35
CA GLN A 568 10.98 -20.85 18.63
C GLN A 568 12.49 -20.84 18.48
N HIS A 569 13.04 -21.42 17.41
CA HIS A 569 14.47 -21.38 17.15
C HIS A 569 15.00 -19.96 17.13
N CYS A 570 14.26 -19.04 16.50
CA CYS A 570 14.68 -17.65 16.40
C CYS A 570 14.25 -16.80 17.60
N LEU A 571 13.02 -16.97 18.10
CA LEU A 571 12.43 -16.02 19.05
C LEU A 571 12.50 -16.45 20.52
N SER A 572 12.78 -17.73 20.79
CA SER A 572 13.02 -18.18 22.16
C SER A 572 14.25 -17.50 22.75
N ASN A 573 14.43 -17.60 24.08
CA ASN A 573 15.52 -16.94 24.79
C ASN A 573 15.62 -15.43 24.48
N ARG A 574 14.46 -14.77 24.29
CA ARG A 574 14.36 -13.32 24.01
C ARG A 574 15.05 -12.90 22.71
N ALA A 575 15.02 -13.79 21.71
CA ALA A 575 15.65 -13.59 20.41
C ALA A 575 17.15 -13.22 20.46
N ALA A 576 17.87 -13.72 21.47
CA ALA A 576 19.27 -13.34 21.73
C ALA A 576 20.23 -13.63 20.55
N ASP A 577 19.88 -14.61 19.71
CA ASP A 577 20.69 -15.08 18.59
C ASP A 577 20.10 -14.68 17.22
N CYS A 578 19.04 -13.85 17.21
CA CYS A 578 18.36 -13.40 16.01
C CYS A 578 18.39 -11.86 15.87
N ASP A 579 19.13 -11.38 14.87
CA ASP A 579 19.08 -10.00 14.41
C ASP A 579 17.64 -9.64 14.04
N TYR A 580 17.20 -8.44 14.43
CA TYR A 580 15.84 -7.94 14.24
C TYR A 580 14.74 -8.74 14.97
N GLY A 581 15.07 -9.74 15.80
CA GLY A 581 14.07 -10.54 16.53
C GLY A 581 13.23 -9.76 17.55
N LEU A 582 13.61 -8.51 17.87
CA LEU A 582 12.82 -7.58 18.69
C LEU A 582 12.13 -6.47 17.86
N THR A 583 12.16 -6.54 16.53
CA THR A 583 11.34 -5.70 15.64
C THR A 583 10.05 -6.44 15.27
N GLY A 584 9.04 -5.75 14.72
CA GLY A 584 7.90 -6.43 14.10
C GLY A 584 8.32 -7.02 12.75
N LEU A 585 7.96 -8.28 12.49
CA LEU A 585 8.38 -9.01 11.28
C LEU A 585 7.30 -8.94 10.18
N MET A 586 7.71 -8.94 8.92
CA MET A 586 6.81 -8.99 7.77
C MET A 586 6.06 -10.32 7.72
N GLY A 587 4.73 -10.30 7.68
CA GLY A 587 3.91 -11.51 7.65
C GLY A 587 3.74 -12.17 9.00
N GLU A 588 4.10 -11.48 10.09
CA GLU A 588 4.12 -12.02 11.45
C GLU A 588 2.74 -12.48 11.96
N THR A 589 1.63 -12.03 11.36
CA THR A 589 0.30 -12.56 11.68
C THR A 589 0.21 -14.07 11.47
N ILE A 590 1.07 -14.69 10.65
CA ILE A 590 1.13 -16.15 10.56
C ILE A 590 1.47 -16.83 11.89
N PHE A 591 2.23 -16.18 12.77
CA PHE A 591 2.55 -16.71 14.11
C PHE A 591 1.32 -16.68 15.02
N ALA A 592 0.41 -15.74 14.80
CA ALA A 592 -0.87 -15.68 15.48
C ALA A 592 -1.79 -16.83 15.06
N GLU A 593 -1.91 -17.07 13.76
CA GLU A 593 -2.66 -18.20 13.21
C GLU A 593 -2.11 -19.54 13.73
N LEU A 594 -0.78 -19.67 13.76
CA LEU A 594 -0.10 -20.81 14.38
C LEU A 594 -0.47 -20.97 15.86
N LEU A 595 -0.46 -19.90 16.65
CA LEU A 595 -0.85 -19.95 18.07
C LEU A 595 -2.29 -20.45 18.25
N GLU A 596 -3.24 -19.93 17.47
CA GLU A 596 -4.63 -20.35 17.54
C GLU A 596 -4.79 -21.83 17.16
N ASP A 597 -4.04 -22.31 16.17
CA ASP A 597 -4.06 -23.74 15.81
C ASP A 597 -3.43 -24.65 16.85
N LEU A 598 -2.34 -24.24 17.50
CA LEU A 598 -1.77 -24.98 18.62
C LEU A 598 -2.83 -25.15 19.74
N LYS A 599 -3.64 -24.11 19.99
CA LYS A 599 -4.76 -24.20 20.95
C LYS A 599 -5.88 -25.10 20.45
N HIS A 600 -6.29 -24.99 19.19
CA HIS A 600 -7.33 -25.83 18.60
C HIS A 600 -7.00 -27.33 18.62
N GLU A 601 -5.72 -27.67 18.46
CA GLU A 601 -5.21 -29.04 18.53
C GLU A 601 -4.79 -29.48 19.95
N ASN A 602 -5.02 -28.64 20.97
CA ASN A 602 -4.69 -28.88 22.39
C ASN A 602 -3.19 -29.06 22.71
N LEU A 603 -2.31 -28.47 21.90
CA LEU A 603 -0.86 -28.41 22.12
C LEU A 603 -0.50 -27.26 23.09
N THR A 604 -0.92 -27.44 24.35
CA THR A 604 -0.90 -26.36 25.36
C THR A 604 0.50 -25.93 25.78
N GLN A 605 1.50 -26.81 25.72
CA GLN A 605 2.89 -26.47 26.08
C GLN A 605 3.52 -25.59 25.00
N GLU A 606 3.34 -25.98 23.75
CA GLU A 606 3.78 -25.26 22.56
C GLU A 606 3.09 -23.90 22.48
N ALA A 607 1.77 -23.85 22.65
CA ALA A 607 1.02 -22.59 22.70
C ALA A 607 1.56 -21.66 23.80
N SER A 608 1.77 -22.17 25.02
CA SER A 608 2.29 -21.37 26.14
C SER A 608 3.71 -20.85 25.88
N ALA A 609 4.56 -21.65 25.23
CA ALA A 609 5.92 -21.24 24.87
C ALA A 609 5.94 -20.15 23.80
N LEU A 610 5.06 -20.25 22.79
CA LEU A 610 4.89 -19.21 21.76
C LEU A 610 4.36 -17.92 22.38
N GLU A 611 3.32 -18.00 23.22
CA GLU A 611 2.81 -16.86 23.96
C GLU A 611 3.88 -16.18 24.81
N ALA A 612 4.74 -16.95 25.49
CA ALA A 612 5.81 -16.38 26.32
C ALA A 612 6.82 -15.57 25.50
N SER A 613 7.28 -16.11 24.36
CA SER A 613 8.21 -15.42 23.46
C SER A 613 7.59 -14.14 22.89
N MET A 614 6.32 -14.21 22.49
CA MET A 614 5.58 -13.08 21.92
C MET A 614 5.22 -12.01 22.95
N LYS A 615 4.87 -12.42 24.17
CA LYS A 615 4.61 -11.50 25.28
C LYS A 615 5.83 -10.66 25.61
N TYR A 616 7.02 -11.27 25.62
CA TYR A 616 8.26 -10.54 25.86
C TYR A 616 8.49 -9.43 24.82
N ARG A 617 8.29 -9.73 23.53
CA ARG A 617 8.41 -8.74 22.44
C ARG A 617 7.37 -7.64 22.57
N ALA A 618 6.11 -7.99 22.85
CA ALA A 618 5.03 -7.02 23.03
C ALA A 618 5.28 -6.07 24.23
N GLU A 619 5.72 -6.62 25.37
CA GLU A 619 6.10 -5.82 26.55
C GLU A 619 7.31 -4.92 26.28
N PHE A 620 8.27 -5.38 25.45
CA PHE A 620 9.38 -4.55 25.01
C PHE A 620 8.92 -3.38 24.13
N TRP A 621 8.06 -3.63 23.14
CA TRP A 621 7.52 -2.59 22.25
C TRP A 621 6.72 -1.53 23.00
N GLU A 622 6.01 -1.92 24.06
CA GLU A 622 5.29 -0.99 24.93
C GLU A 622 6.22 0.04 25.60
N THR A 623 7.49 -0.30 25.80
CA THR A 623 8.48 0.65 26.35
C THR A 623 8.99 1.67 25.33
N LEU A 624 8.72 1.48 24.04
CA LEU A 624 9.23 2.32 22.96
C LEU A 624 8.24 3.44 22.62
N ALA A 625 8.78 4.63 22.33
CA ALA A 625 7.98 5.72 21.78
C ALA A 625 7.45 5.36 20.38
N VAL A 626 8.31 4.75 19.55
CA VAL A 626 8.00 4.33 18.17
C VAL A 626 8.50 2.90 17.94
N PRO A 627 7.65 1.87 18.08
CA PRO A 627 8.06 0.46 18.01
C PRO A 627 8.08 -0.14 16.59
N PHE A 628 8.05 0.68 15.53
CA PHE A 628 7.82 0.21 14.16
C PHE A 628 9.07 0.19 13.26
N GLY A 629 10.16 0.80 13.72
CA GLY A 629 11.40 0.85 12.95
C GLY A 629 11.96 -0.55 12.68
N SER A 630 12.58 -0.68 11.52
CA SER A 630 13.21 -1.89 11.00
C SER A 630 14.71 -1.62 10.80
N GLU A 631 15.25 -1.89 9.61
CA GLU A 631 16.50 -1.34 9.09
C GLU A 631 16.49 0.20 9.04
N MET A 632 15.30 0.81 8.88
CA MET A 632 15.11 2.27 8.83
C MET A 632 14.32 2.77 10.04
N ALA A 633 14.59 4.02 10.46
CA ALA A 633 13.91 4.63 11.62
C ALA A 633 12.40 4.81 11.41
N TRP A 634 11.96 4.98 10.16
CA TRP A 634 10.58 4.88 9.74
C TRP A 634 10.46 3.86 8.61
N ASP A 635 9.52 2.95 8.77
CA ASP A 635 9.15 1.92 7.81
C ASP A 635 7.69 1.52 8.08
N SER A 636 7.02 0.91 7.11
CA SER A 636 5.69 0.31 7.21
C SER A 636 5.73 -1.22 7.42
N THR A 637 6.88 -1.76 7.81
CA THR A 637 7.11 -3.20 7.99
C THR A 637 6.55 -3.74 9.31
N GLY A 638 6.81 -3.08 10.44
CA GLY A 638 6.59 -3.68 11.77
C GLY A 638 5.18 -3.55 12.33
N GLN A 639 4.34 -2.68 11.78
CA GLN A 639 3.03 -2.31 12.35
C GLN A 639 2.08 -3.51 12.45
N GLU A 640 2.13 -4.44 11.49
CA GLU A 640 1.34 -5.68 11.48
C GLU A 640 1.54 -6.50 12.76
N GLY A 641 2.76 -6.98 12.99
CA GLY A 641 3.11 -7.81 14.14
C GLY A 641 2.97 -7.05 15.46
N VAL A 642 3.45 -5.81 15.50
CA VAL A 642 3.37 -4.97 16.71
C VAL A 642 1.91 -4.76 17.13
N TYR A 643 1.02 -4.46 16.18
CA TYR A 643 -0.40 -4.32 16.47
C TYR A 643 -0.99 -5.61 17.04
N TYR A 644 -0.80 -6.73 16.34
CA TYR A 644 -1.49 -7.97 16.70
C TYR A 644 -1.15 -8.38 18.14
N TRP A 645 0.15 -8.46 18.46
CA TRP A 645 0.61 -8.95 19.75
C TRP A 645 0.35 -7.98 20.90
N THR A 646 0.52 -6.67 20.68
CA THR A 646 0.20 -5.70 21.74
C THR A 646 -1.29 -5.68 22.03
N ASN A 647 -2.15 -5.74 21.01
CA ASN A 647 -3.59 -5.92 21.21
C ASN A 647 -3.91 -7.26 21.91
N TYR A 648 -3.30 -8.37 21.50
CA TYR A 648 -3.51 -9.70 22.09
C TYR A 648 -3.24 -9.72 23.60
N PHE A 649 -2.17 -9.04 24.04
CA PHE A 649 -1.79 -8.95 25.45
C PHE A 649 -2.43 -7.77 26.21
N GLY A 650 -3.34 -7.00 25.58
CA GLY A 650 -4.05 -5.89 26.21
C GLY A 650 -3.22 -4.61 26.38
N LEU A 651 -2.14 -4.44 25.62
CA LEU A 651 -1.27 -3.28 25.58
C LEU A 651 -1.83 -2.26 24.55
N ASN A 652 -2.96 -1.65 24.92
CA ASN A 652 -3.78 -0.86 24.00
C ASN A 652 -3.12 0.42 23.49
N ASP A 653 -2.19 1.01 24.25
CA ASP A 653 -1.51 2.25 23.87
C ASP A 653 -0.67 2.01 22.61
N THR A 654 0.14 0.95 22.58
CA THR A 654 0.94 0.60 21.40
C THR A 654 0.09 0.08 20.24
N ALA A 655 -0.97 -0.68 20.51
CA ALA A 655 -1.92 -1.07 19.46
C ALA A 655 -2.55 0.16 18.78
N THR A 656 -2.89 1.19 19.56
CA THR A 656 -3.44 2.45 19.05
C THR A 656 -2.40 3.23 18.23
N LYS A 657 -1.13 3.27 18.66
CA LYS A 657 -0.04 3.86 17.86
C LYS A 657 0.06 3.21 16.48
N ALA A 658 -0.09 1.88 16.40
CA ALA A 658 -0.01 1.15 15.14
C ALA A 658 -1.16 1.53 14.20
N ILE A 659 -2.40 1.53 14.68
CA ILE A 659 -3.59 1.92 13.88
C ILE A 659 -3.50 3.36 13.39
N ASN A 660 -3.07 4.28 14.25
CA ASN A 660 -2.86 5.67 13.85
C ASN A 660 -1.79 5.75 12.75
N SER A 661 -0.63 5.13 12.95
CA SER A 661 0.45 5.14 11.96
C SER A 661 -0.03 4.57 10.61
N ILE A 662 -0.74 3.45 10.60
CA ILE A 662 -1.29 2.86 9.36
C ILE A 662 -2.25 3.84 8.67
N THR A 663 -3.11 4.51 9.43
CA THR A 663 -4.07 5.49 8.91
C THR A 663 -3.38 6.70 8.24
N ALA A 664 -2.15 7.05 8.66
CA ALA A 664 -1.37 8.10 8.00
C ALA A 664 -0.88 7.70 6.61
N TYR A 665 -0.44 6.45 6.44
CA TYR A 665 0.25 6.02 5.22
C TYR A 665 -0.58 5.16 4.27
N MET A 666 -1.81 4.79 4.63
CA MET A 666 -2.78 4.11 3.76
C MET A 666 -4.00 5.02 3.50
N PRO A 667 -4.17 5.59 2.30
CA PRO A 667 -5.18 6.61 2.08
C PRO A 667 -6.54 6.09 1.56
N THR A 668 -7.60 6.84 1.82
CA THR A 668 -8.85 6.83 1.04
C THR A 668 -8.75 7.86 -0.11
N VAL A 669 -8.75 7.37 -1.35
CA VAL A 669 -8.79 8.17 -2.59
C VAL A 669 -9.48 7.37 -3.69
N ALA A 670 -10.06 8.02 -4.70
CA ALA A 670 -10.81 7.33 -5.74
C ALA A 670 -9.95 6.82 -6.91
N HIS A 671 -8.90 6.09 -6.55
CA HIS A 671 -7.89 5.57 -7.48
C HIS A 671 -7.43 4.18 -7.03
N TRP A 672 -7.53 3.18 -7.90
CA TRP A 672 -7.15 1.80 -7.60
C TRP A 672 -5.74 1.69 -7.02
N GLY A 673 -4.76 2.36 -7.62
CA GLY A 673 -3.36 2.23 -7.18
C GLY A 673 -3.01 2.95 -5.88
N TRP A 674 -3.87 3.85 -5.40
CA TRP A 674 -3.60 4.63 -4.18
C TRP A 674 -4.52 4.26 -3.02
N ASN A 675 -5.75 3.85 -3.28
CA ASN A 675 -6.68 3.51 -2.21
C ASN A 675 -6.19 2.31 -1.39
N GLY A 676 -5.97 2.52 -0.09
CA GLY A 676 -5.44 1.47 0.80
C GLY A 676 -4.01 1.05 0.46
N ASN A 677 -3.29 1.81 -0.39
CA ASN A 677 -1.92 1.49 -0.73
C ASN A 677 -0.97 2.01 0.36
N ALA A 678 -0.35 1.11 1.13
CA ALA A 678 0.61 1.49 2.17
C ALA A 678 1.81 2.20 1.59
N ARG A 679 2.31 3.23 2.28
CA ARG A 679 3.45 4.00 1.81
C ARG A 679 4.76 3.22 1.87
N ARG A 680 5.29 2.93 0.68
CA ARG A 680 6.58 2.27 0.41
C ARG A 680 7.13 2.76 -0.91
N TYR A 681 8.46 2.89 -0.98
CA TYR A 681 9.12 3.48 -2.14
C TYR A 681 10.59 3.10 -2.37
N TRP A 682 11.17 2.15 -1.64
CA TRP A 682 12.59 1.77 -1.84
C TRP A 682 12.82 0.28 -2.09
N ASP A 683 11.81 -0.57 -1.86
CA ASP A 683 11.91 -2.04 -1.98
C ASP A 683 12.24 -2.55 -3.39
N PHE A 684 12.01 -1.75 -4.44
CA PHE A 684 12.45 -2.10 -5.80
C PHE A 684 13.97 -2.30 -5.88
N ASN A 685 14.74 -1.61 -5.04
CA ASN A 685 16.18 -1.83 -4.92
C ASN A 685 16.55 -3.24 -4.41
N TYR A 686 15.64 -3.92 -3.70
CA TYR A 686 15.92 -5.19 -3.01
C TYR A 686 15.20 -6.41 -3.61
N GLY A 687 14.00 -6.23 -4.18
CA GLY A 687 13.16 -7.35 -4.65
C GLY A 687 12.72 -7.30 -6.10
N ALA A 688 12.96 -6.20 -6.82
CA ALA A 688 12.43 -5.97 -8.16
C ALA A 688 13.50 -6.00 -9.26
N LYS A 689 13.06 -6.14 -10.52
CA LYS A 689 13.98 -6.09 -11.67
C LYS A 689 14.45 -4.67 -11.92
N HIS A 690 13.49 -3.73 -12.00
CA HIS A 690 13.77 -2.33 -12.27
C HIS A 690 13.95 -1.62 -10.93
N ALA A 691 15.20 -1.56 -10.45
CA ALA A 691 15.54 -0.92 -9.19
C ALA A 691 15.38 0.61 -9.27
N ASP A 692 14.55 1.16 -8.39
CA ASP A 692 14.38 2.61 -8.25
C ASP A 692 13.87 2.99 -6.83
N THR A 693 14.00 4.27 -6.46
CA THR A 693 13.36 4.84 -5.27
C THR A 693 12.10 5.60 -5.71
N GLU A 694 11.02 4.85 -5.82
CA GLU A 694 9.77 5.25 -6.44
C GLU A 694 8.60 4.74 -5.62
N ARG A 695 7.51 5.51 -5.52
CA ARG A 695 6.28 5.06 -4.86
C ARG A 695 5.75 3.76 -5.51
N GLN A 696 5.68 2.70 -4.71
CA GLN A 696 5.25 1.38 -5.16
C GLN A 696 3.75 1.20 -4.99
N ILE A 697 3.05 0.86 -6.07
CA ILE A 697 1.62 0.55 -6.05
C ILE A 697 1.44 -0.94 -5.80
N HIS A 698 0.70 -1.27 -4.73
CA HIS A 698 0.30 -2.64 -4.36
C HIS A 698 1.46 -3.58 -4.05
N HIS A 699 2.49 -3.03 -3.42
CA HIS A 699 3.55 -3.80 -2.76
C HIS A 699 3.05 -4.54 -1.51
N TYR A 700 3.82 -5.48 -0.96
CA TYR A 700 3.38 -6.35 0.13
C TYR A 700 2.88 -5.59 1.36
N GLY A 701 3.44 -4.39 1.62
CA GLY A 701 3.07 -3.57 2.78
C GLY A 701 1.58 -3.25 2.83
N SER A 702 0.90 -3.12 1.68
CA SER A 702 -0.53 -2.85 1.60
C SER A 702 -1.38 -4.03 2.10
N GLY A 703 -1.03 -5.24 1.67
CA GLY A 703 -1.71 -6.47 2.08
C GLY A 703 -1.52 -6.74 3.58
N LEU A 704 -0.30 -6.62 4.10
CA LEU A 704 -0.01 -6.90 5.51
C LEU A 704 -0.62 -5.86 6.46
N ASN A 705 -0.46 -4.57 6.19
CA ASN A 705 -0.99 -3.51 7.06
C ASN A 705 -2.52 -3.38 6.99
N SER A 706 -3.17 -4.02 6.02
CA SER A 706 -4.61 -4.18 6.03
C SER A 706 -5.11 -5.05 7.19
N LEU A 707 -4.33 -6.03 7.65
CA LEU A 707 -4.74 -6.98 8.69
C LEU A 707 -5.02 -6.29 10.04
N PRO A 708 -4.14 -5.40 10.56
CA PRO A 708 -4.46 -4.58 11.72
C PRO A 708 -5.74 -3.76 11.58
N LEU A 709 -5.95 -3.11 10.44
CA LEU A 709 -7.13 -2.26 10.24
C LEU A 709 -8.43 -3.07 10.13
N LEU A 710 -8.40 -4.23 9.47
CA LEU A 710 -9.55 -5.15 9.43
C LEU A 710 -9.90 -5.62 10.84
N HIS A 711 -8.90 -6.08 11.62
CA HIS A 711 -9.11 -6.52 12.98
C HIS A 711 -9.55 -5.37 13.91
N TYR A 712 -9.01 -4.16 13.72
CA TYR A 712 -9.45 -2.97 14.44
C TYR A 712 -10.91 -2.63 14.14
N TYR A 713 -11.29 -2.63 12.87
CA TYR A 713 -12.67 -2.36 12.42
C TYR A 713 -13.65 -3.39 13.01
N GLU A 714 -13.30 -4.67 12.99
CA GLU A 714 -14.14 -5.73 13.55
C GLU A 714 -14.47 -5.47 15.04
N ARG A 715 -13.58 -4.79 15.77
CA ARG A 715 -13.78 -4.36 17.16
C ARG A 715 -14.42 -2.98 17.31
N HIS A 716 -14.37 -2.16 16.26
CA HIS A 716 -14.87 -0.79 16.21
C HIS A 716 -15.71 -0.56 14.94
N PRO A 717 -16.83 -1.29 14.75
CA PRO A 717 -17.57 -1.31 13.48
C PRO A 717 -18.18 0.04 13.07
N ALA A 718 -18.17 1.03 13.97
CA ALA A 718 -18.57 2.41 13.68
C ALA A 718 -17.53 3.21 12.88
N ASP A 719 -16.24 2.84 12.91
CA ASP A 719 -15.21 3.51 12.13
C ASP A 719 -15.24 3.03 10.67
N PHE A 720 -16.12 3.64 9.88
CA PHE A 720 -16.29 3.27 8.48
C PHE A 720 -15.06 3.57 7.60
N ASN A 721 -14.21 4.52 8.00
CA ASN A 721 -12.99 4.80 7.24
C ASN A 721 -11.98 3.66 7.38
N ALA A 722 -11.88 3.04 8.56
CA ALA A 722 -11.01 1.90 8.78
C ALA A 722 -11.30 0.76 7.80
N ILE A 723 -12.57 0.32 7.64
CA ILE A 723 -12.89 -0.77 6.71
C ILE A 723 -12.63 -0.41 5.24
N ARG A 724 -12.86 0.85 4.84
CA ARG A 724 -12.58 1.30 3.46
C ARG A 724 -11.10 1.21 3.13
N VAL A 725 -10.23 1.67 4.03
CA VAL A 725 -8.78 1.61 3.86
C VAL A 725 -8.31 0.16 3.90
N ALA A 726 -8.76 -0.59 4.91
CA ALA A 726 -8.35 -1.96 5.13
C ALA A 726 -8.72 -2.87 3.97
N PHE A 727 -9.98 -2.84 3.51
CA PHE A 727 -10.46 -3.72 2.46
C PHE A 727 -9.77 -3.44 1.11
N ALA A 728 -9.48 -2.16 0.82
CA ALA A 728 -8.74 -1.77 -0.38
C ALA A 728 -7.30 -2.33 -0.37
N GLY A 729 -6.57 -2.14 0.73
CA GLY A 729 -5.22 -2.70 0.89
C GLY A 729 -5.20 -4.23 0.89
N ASN A 730 -6.22 -4.87 1.45
CA ASN A 730 -6.34 -6.33 1.49
C ASN A 730 -6.64 -6.96 0.11
N SER A 731 -7.36 -6.23 -0.74
CA SER A 731 -7.72 -6.70 -2.09
C SER A 731 -6.67 -6.34 -3.15
N ALA A 732 -5.77 -5.41 -2.84
CA ALA A 732 -4.70 -4.94 -3.72
C ALA A 732 -3.86 -6.07 -4.36
N PRO A 733 -3.46 -7.15 -3.66
CA PRO A 733 -2.64 -8.20 -4.26
C PRO A 733 -3.26 -8.93 -5.46
N LEU A 734 -4.58 -8.82 -5.68
CA LEU A 734 -5.23 -9.40 -6.87
C LEU A 734 -4.87 -8.67 -8.15
N SER A 735 -4.56 -7.37 -8.11
CA SER A 735 -4.20 -6.63 -9.33
C SER A 735 -2.82 -6.96 -9.85
N ASN A 736 -1.92 -7.42 -8.97
CA ASN A 736 -0.54 -7.81 -9.32
C ASN A 736 -0.49 -9.09 -10.16
N ILE A 737 -1.57 -9.87 -10.15
CA ILE A 737 -1.65 -11.14 -10.87
C ILE A 737 -2.11 -10.86 -12.30
N ASP A 738 -1.26 -11.19 -13.28
CA ASP A 738 -1.58 -11.01 -14.68
C ASP A 738 -2.64 -12.04 -15.17
N LYS A 739 -3.05 -11.94 -16.45
CA LYS A 739 -4.07 -12.83 -17.02
C LYS A 739 -3.68 -14.32 -17.06
N GLU A 740 -2.39 -14.63 -16.98
CA GLU A 740 -1.82 -15.98 -17.04
C GLU A 740 -1.46 -16.51 -15.64
N GLY A 741 -1.61 -15.68 -14.60
CA GLY A 741 -1.33 -16.05 -13.22
C GLY A 741 0.04 -15.60 -12.72
N PHE A 742 0.85 -14.89 -13.52
CA PHE A 742 2.14 -14.38 -13.05
C PHE A 742 1.91 -13.26 -12.02
N PRO A 743 2.49 -13.36 -10.81
CA PRO A 743 2.43 -12.31 -9.82
C PRO A 743 3.64 -11.37 -9.91
N SER A 744 3.39 -10.07 -10.02
CA SER A 744 4.42 -9.01 -9.95
C SER A 744 4.67 -8.49 -8.53
N ALA A 745 5.91 -8.11 -8.23
CA ALA A 745 6.31 -7.54 -6.95
C ALA A 745 5.49 -6.29 -6.58
N ALA A 746 5.43 -5.30 -7.48
CA ALA A 746 4.55 -4.13 -7.38
C ALA A 746 4.41 -3.42 -8.74
N PHE A 747 3.64 -2.33 -8.80
CA PHE A 747 3.49 -1.49 -9.99
C PHE A 747 4.26 -0.18 -9.84
N HIS A 748 5.02 0.20 -10.88
CA HIS A 748 5.74 1.46 -11.01
C HIS A 748 4.75 2.62 -11.21
N SER A 749 4.74 3.60 -10.33
CA SER A 749 3.85 4.77 -10.35
C SER A 749 4.36 5.98 -11.13
N PHE A 750 5.64 6.02 -11.49
CA PHE A 750 6.24 7.06 -12.30
C PHE A 750 5.58 7.09 -13.68
N PRO A 751 5.14 8.27 -14.14
CA PRO A 751 4.41 8.41 -15.40
C PRO A 751 5.12 7.85 -16.64
N GLU A 752 6.45 7.80 -16.65
CA GLU A 752 7.28 7.24 -17.72
C GLU A 752 7.25 5.70 -17.81
N HIS A 753 6.88 5.02 -16.72
CA HIS A 753 6.82 3.55 -16.67
C HIS A 753 5.38 3.04 -16.63
N LEU A 754 4.63 3.34 -15.56
CA LEU A 754 3.24 2.89 -15.36
C LEU A 754 3.00 1.42 -15.75
N ALA A 755 3.84 0.53 -15.22
CA ALA A 755 3.86 -0.90 -15.53
C ALA A 755 4.07 -1.75 -14.28
N TRP A 756 3.66 -3.02 -14.36
CA TRP A 756 3.96 -4.02 -13.35
C TRP A 756 5.43 -4.42 -13.44
N ASP A 757 6.14 -4.51 -12.30
CA ASP A 757 7.52 -5.01 -12.29
C ASP A 757 7.54 -6.47 -12.78
N PRO A 758 8.52 -6.84 -13.62
CA PRO A 758 8.59 -8.17 -14.21
C PRO A 758 9.15 -9.25 -13.28
N TYR A 759 9.64 -8.92 -12.08
CA TYR A 759 9.97 -9.93 -11.08
C TYR A 759 8.77 -10.24 -10.19
N THR A 760 8.65 -11.50 -9.80
CA THR A 760 7.79 -11.88 -8.68
C THR A 760 8.24 -11.24 -7.37
N GLY A 761 9.55 -11.14 -7.15
CA GLY A 761 10.14 -10.46 -6.01
C GLY A 761 9.55 -10.92 -4.68
N ASP A 762 9.09 -9.94 -3.90
CA ASP A 762 8.54 -10.08 -2.55
C ASP A 762 7.00 -10.14 -2.51
N TYR A 763 6.34 -10.34 -3.66
CA TYR A 763 4.87 -10.37 -3.80
C TYR A 763 4.14 -11.27 -2.76
N GLY A 764 4.72 -12.43 -2.44
CA GLY A 764 4.06 -13.47 -1.66
C GLY A 764 3.57 -13.00 -0.29
N LEU A 765 4.29 -12.07 0.34
CA LEU A 765 3.89 -11.47 1.62
C LEU A 765 2.61 -10.63 1.48
N GLY A 766 2.43 -9.92 0.36
CA GLY A 766 1.20 -9.19 0.08
C GLY A 766 0.02 -10.13 -0.06
N PHE A 767 0.22 -11.23 -0.80
CA PHE A 767 -0.80 -12.25 -0.98
C PHE A 767 -1.13 -13.00 0.33
N LEU A 768 -0.16 -13.20 1.22
CA LEU A 768 -0.40 -13.68 2.59
C LEU A 768 -1.39 -12.77 3.32
N GLY A 769 -1.15 -11.45 3.28
CA GLY A 769 -2.06 -10.46 3.86
C GLY A 769 -3.49 -10.60 3.33
N LEU A 770 -3.66 -10.77 2.01
CA LEU A 770 -4.96 -11.06 1.40
C LEU A 770 -5.56 -12.36 1.94
N GLY A 771 -4.82 -13.47 1.94
CA GLY A 771 -5.32 -14.78 2.37
C GLY A 771 -5.78 -14.80 3.83
N LEU A 772 -5.05 -14.12 4.72
CA LEU A 772 -5.39 -14.02 6.14
C LEU A 772 -6.56 -13.06 6.39
N GLY A 773 -6.69 -11.99 5.60
CA GLY A 773 -7.66 -10.92 5.85
C GLY A 773 -9.02 -11.07 5.17
N GLN A 774 -9.07 -11.61 3.94
CA GLN A 774 -10.30 -11.60 3.12
C GLN A 774 -11.50 -12.20 3.86
N THR A 775 -12.56 -11.42 3.89
CA THR A 775 -13.80 -11.63 4.65
C THR A 775 -14.93 -10.87 3.95
N LEU A 776 -16.12 -11.47 3.86
CA LEU A 776 -17.32 -10.74 3.46
C LEU A 776 -17.80 -9.89 4.65
N TYR A 777 -17.91 -8.58 4.50
CA TYR A 777 -18.41 -7.69 5.55
C TYR A 777 -19.82 -7.21 5.20
N ILE A 778 -20.78 -7.42 6.09
CA ILE A 778 -22.11 -6.78 6.02
C ILE A 778 -22.11 -5.60 6.99
N VAL A 779 -22.20 -4.39 6.43
CA VAL A 779 -22.02 -3.13 7.17
C VAL A 779 -23.22 -2.23 6.92
N ASN A 780 -23.74 -1.62 7.99
CA ASN A 780 -24.75 -0.58 7.90
C ASN A 780 -24.19 0.74 8.44
N THR A 781 -24.30 1.81 7.66
CA THR A 781 -23.73 3.11 8.02
C THR A 781 -24.77 4.22 7.90
N GLU A 782 -24.56 5.30 8.65
CA GLU A 782 -25.43 6.47 8.53
C GLU A 782 -25.32 7.11 7.14
N LYS A 783 -24.11 7.24 6.57
CA LYS A 783 -23.91 7.95 5.29
C LYS A 783 -24.32 7.14 4.06
N TYR A 784 -23.99 5.85 4.02
CA TYR A 784 -24.14 5.00 2.82
C TYR A 784 -25.24 3.94 2.94
N GLY A 785 -25.86 3.82 4.13
CA GLY A 785 -26.79 2.75 4.42
C GLY A 785 -26.09 1.41 4.47
N GLU A 786 -26.79 0.37 4.02
CA GLU A 786 -26.28 -0.98 3.97
C GLU A 786 -25.36 -1.19 2.76
N VAL A 787 -24.14 -1.65 3.03
CA VAL A 787 -23.13 -1.98 2.04
C VAL A 787 -22.46 -3.31 2.39
N VAL A 788 -21.99 -4.00 1.35
CA VAL A 788 -21.25 -5.25 1.48
C VAL A 788 -19.85 -5.08 0.92
N PHE A 789 -18.85 -5.53 1.68
CA PHE A 789 -17.48 -5.70 1.17
C PHE A 789 -17.21 -7.17 0.91
N GLY A 790 -16.46 -7.47 -0.16
CA GLY A 790 -16.12 -8.84 -0.54
C GLY A 790 -17.27 -9.66 -1.13
N GLY A 791 -18.38 -9.03 -1.52
CA GLY A 791 -19.54 -9.74 -2.07
C GLY A 791 -20.55 -8.84 -2.76
N ASN A 792 -21.50 -9.48 -3.45
CA ASN A 792 -22.64 -8.80 -4.05
C ASN A 792 -23.84 -8.84 -3.10
N VAL A 793 -24.59 -7.74 -3.04
CA VAL A 793 -25.92 -7.72 -2.42
C VAL A 793 -26.92 -8.33 -3.39
N VAL A 794 -27.57 -9.43 -2.98
CA VAL A 794 -28.64 -10.08 -3.75
C VAL A 794 -30.00 -9.51 -3.37
N GLU A 795 -30.23 -9.35 -2.08
CA GLU A 795 -31.46 -8.81 -1.51
C GLU A 795 -31.13 -8.00 -0.26
N SER A 796 -31.78 -6.86 -0.09
CA SER A 796 -31.70 -6.04 1.11
C SER A 796 -33.09 -5.49 1.42
N SER A 797 -33.54 -5.73 2.65
CA SER A 797 -34.87 -5.34 3.14
C SER A 797 -34.78 -4.92 4.61
N GLU A 798 -35.89 -4.44 5.17
CA GLU A 798 -35.97 -4.08 6.59
C GLU A 798 -35.71 -5.28 7.52
N THR A 799 -35.99 -6.51 7.07
CA THR A 799 -35.92 -7.72 7.90
C THR A 799 -34.69 -8.59 7.61
N GLN A 800 -34.11 -8.52 6.41
CA GLN A 800 -33.01 -9.39 6.03
C GLN A 800 -32.04 -8.78 5.01
N VAL A 801 -30.81 -9.30 5.02
CA VAL A 801 -29.77 -9.05 4.02
C VAL A 801 -29.30 -10.39 3.46
N VAL A 802 -29.28 -10.51 2.13
CA VAL A 802 -28.73 -11.66 1.42
C VAL A 802 -27.53 -11.21 0.59
N ALA A 803 -26.39 -11.81 0.84
CA ALA A 803 -25.15 -11.50 0.15
C ALA A 803 -24.47 -12.77 -0.37
N GLU A 804 -23.76 -12.61 -1.49
CA GLU A 804 -22.97 -13.68 -2.10
C GLU A 804 -21.48 -13.31 -2.09
N PRO A 805 -20.62 -14.13 -1.45
CA PRO A 805 -19.17 -13.93 -1.49
C PRO A 805 -18.62 -13.86 -2.92
N ARG A 806 -17.74 -12.88 -3.11
CA ARG A 806 -16.94 -12.64 -4.32
C ARG A 806 -15.47 -12.44 -4.01
N ASP A 807 -15.11 -12.37 -2.73
CA ASP A 807 -13.73 -12.37 -2.28
C ASP A 807 -12.99 -13.66 -2.65
N ALA A 808 -11.66 -13.61 -2.52
CA ALA A 808 -10.76 -14.70 -2.90
C ALA A 808 -10.83 -15.91 -1.97
N VAL A 809 -11.24 -15.74 -0.71
CA VAL A 809 -11.15 -16.78 0.33
C VAL A 809 -12.48 -17.49 0.55
N ARG A 810 -13.60 -16.76 0.47
CA ARG A 810 -14.98 -17.25 0.61
C ARG A 810 -15.22 -18.13 1.85
N ARG A 811 -14.44 -17.95 2.92
CA ARG A 811 -14.55 -18.75 4.16
C ARG A 811 -14.86 -17.92 5.40
N ARG A 812 -15.02 -16.60 5.25
CA ARG A 812 -15.24 -15.71 6.38
C ARG A 812 -16.35 -14.72 6.10
N VAL A 813 -17.17 -14.47 7.11
CA VAL A 813 -18.16 -13.39 7.11
C VAL A 813 -18.11 -12.63 8.43
N PHE A 814 -18.23 -11.31 8.36
CA PHE A 814 -18.42 -10.43 9.50
C PHE A 814 -19.73 -9.67 9.36
N VAL A 815 -20.57 -9.71 10.39
CA VAL A 815 -21.81 -8.93 10.47
C VAL A 815 -21.63 -7.85 11.54
N ALA A 816 -21.49 -6.61 11.10
CA ALA A 816 -21.19 -5.47 11.97
C ALA A 816 -22.26 -5.27 13.05
N ASP A 817 -23.54 -5.37 12.67
CA ASP A 817 -24.70 -5.23 13.58
C ASP A 817 -24.72 -6.30 14.69
N LEU A 818 -23.99 -7.42 14.52
CA LEU A 818 -23.88 -8.49 15.51
C LEU A 818 -22.54 -8.51 16.25
N GLY A 819 -21.51 -7.78 15.78
CA GLY A 819 -20.14 -7.91 16.27
C GLY A 819 -19.61 -9.35 16.17
N LEU A 820 -19.99 -10.05 15.11
CA LEU A 820 -19.77 -11.49 14.94
C LEU A 820 -18.99 -11.77 13.66
N LYS A 821 -17.83 -12.40 13.81
CA LYS A 821 -17.07 -13.03 12.72
C LYS A 821 -17.29 -14.53 12.73
N ILE A 822 -17.58 -15.10 11.56
CA ILE A 822 -17.76 -16.53 11.34
C ILE A 822 -16.68 -16.96 10.35
N SER A 823 -15.89 -17.98 10.71
CA SER A 823 -14.80 -18.49 9.87
C SER A 823 -14.91 -20.00 9.69
N LEU A 824 -14.58 -20.49 8.49
CA LEU A 824 -14.54 -21.91 8.16
C LEU A 824 -13.09 -22.41 8.08
N SER A 825 -12.83 -23.63 8.53
CA SER A 825 -11.52 -24.28 8.29
C SER A 825 -11.34 -24.63 6.81
N ALA A 826 -12.37 -25.20 6.18
CA ALA A 826 -12.39 -25.60 4.78
C ALA A 826 -13.77 -25.43 4.15
N GLY A 827 -13.86 -25.67 2.83
CA GLY A 827 -15.06 -25.41 2.03
C GLY A 827 -15.19 -23.94 1.61
N ALA A 828 -16.37 -23.55 1.15
CA ALA A 828 -16.65 -22.18 0.73
C ALA A 828 -18.11 -21.78 1.00
N ILE A 829 -18.31 -20.57 1.51
CA ILE A 829 -19.60 -19.91 1.67
C ILE A 829 -20.09 -19.49 0.28
N GLN A 830 -21.29 -19.95 -0.08
CA GLN A 830 -21.97 -19.62 -1.34
C GLN A 830 -22.94 -18.46 -1.15
N THR A 831 -23.65 -18.45 -0.02
CA THR A 831 -24.63 -17.42 0.31
C THR A 831 -24.63 -17.17 1.81
N VAL A 832 -24.78 -15.90 2.17
CA VAL A 832 -25.00 -15.43 3.54
C VAL A 832 -26.40 -14.81 3.60
N THR A 833 -27.20 -15.24 4.56
CA THR A 833 -28.45 -14.57 4.93
C THR A 833 -28.33 -14.07 6.36
N TYR A 834 -28.33 -12.75 6.54
CA TYR A 834 -28.42 -12.11 7.85
C TYR A 834 -29.86 -11.70 8.12
N ASP A 835 -30.48 -12.33 9.12
CA ASP A 835 -31.82 -11.98 9.62
C ASP A 835 -31.68 -10.94 10.73
N ARG A 836 -32.20 -9.73 10.46
CA ARG A 836 -32.10 -8.57 11.35
C ARG A 836 -32.98 -8.72 12.58
N GLU A 837 -34.16 -9.31 12.44
CA GLU A 837 -35.13 -9.48 13.51
C GLU A 837 -34.74 -10.61 14.46
N ALA A 838 -34.41 -11.77 13.90
CA ALA A 838 -33.94 -12.93 14.66
C ALA A 838 -32.50 -12.76 15.17
N GLN A 839 -31.77 -11.77 14.63
CA GLN A 839 -30.34 -11.54 14.89
C GLN A 839 -29.53 -12.83 14.69
N SER A 840 -29.75 -13.48 13.55
CA SER A 840 -29.18 -14.78 13.19
C SER A 840 -28.53 -14.73 11.81
N VAL A 841 -27.58 -15.62 11.57
CA VAL A 841 -26.89 -15.75 10.28
C VAL A 841 -27.04 -17.16 9.77
N LYS A 842 -27.45 -17.29 8.52
CA LYS A 842 -27.54 -18.55 7.80
C LYS A 842 -26.53 -18.58 6.66
N LEU A 843 -25.74 -19.66 6.59
CA LEU A 843 -24.76 -19.86 5.52
C LEU A 843 -25.14 -21.08 4.68
N GLU A 844 -25.11 -20.94 3.36
CA GLU A 844 -24.99 -22.10 2.46
C GLU A 844 -23.51 -22.36 2.22
N VAL A 845 -23.00 -23.50 2.71
CA VAL A 845 -21.59 -23.88 2.64
C VAL A 845 -21.42 -25.05 1.67
N GLY A 846 -20.59 -24.87 0.65
CA GLY A 846 -20.17 -25.90 -0.30
C GLY A 846 -18.80 -26.49 0.04
N GLN A 847 -18.45 -27.60 -0.62
CA GLN A 847 -17.19 -28.32 -0.39
C GLN A 847 -15.93 -27.58 -0.86
N ALA A 848 -16.05 -26.62 -1.78
CA ALA A 848 -14.93 -25.91 -2.40
C ALA A 848 -15.37 -24.58 -3.04
N ALA A 849 -14.42 -23.66 -3.26
CA ALA A 849 -14.66 -22.38 -3.94
C ALA A 849 -14.63 -22.50 -5.48
N SER A 850 -13.98 -23.54 -6.02
CA SER A 850 -13.88 -23.83 -7.45
C SER A 850 -13.88 -25.34 -7.71
N GLU A 851 -14.13 -25.75 -8.95
CA GLU A 851 -14.20 -27.18 -9.32
C GLU A 851 -12.85 -27.89 -9.21
N ALA A 852 -11.75 -27.20 -9.52
CA ALA A 852 -10.40 -27.74 -9.47
C ALA A 852 -9.87 -27.91 -8.04
N ALA A 853 -10.44 -27.19 -7.08
CA ALA A 853 -10.01 -27.22 -5.69
C ALA A 853 -10.41 -28.53 -4.99
N LEU A 854 -9.66 -28.88 -3.94
CA LEU A 854 -9.99 -30.01 -3.07
C LEU A 854 -11.38 -29.83 -2.45
N LYS A 855 -12.09 -30.95 -2.30
CA LYS A 855 -13.47 -30.97 -1.79
C LYS A 855 -13.49 -31.41 -0.34
N ALA A 856 -13.77 -30.47 0.56
CA ALA A 856 -13.85 -30.76 1.98
C ALA A 856 -15.01 -31.73 2.28
N ALA A 857 -14.73 -32.81 3.02
CA ALA A 857 -15.77 -33.71 3.52
C ALA A 857 -16.46 -33.16 4.78
N SER A 858 -15.80 -32.26 5.51
CA SER A 858 -16.33 -31.57 6.67
C SER A 858 -15.63 -30.22 6.87
N THR A 859 -16.20 -29.35 7.69
CA THR A 859 -15.57 -28.08 8.08
C THR A 859 -15.77 -27.80 9.56
N ILE A 860 -14.84 -27.04 10.16
CA ILE A 860 -15.02 -26.45 11.49
C ILE A 860 -15.47 -25.00 11.32
N VAL A 861 -16.59 -24.66 11.95
CA VAL A 861 -17.11 -23.30 12.03
C VAL A 861 -16.64 -22.68 13.35
N TRP A 862 -15.77 -21.67 13.27
CA TRP A 862 -15.35 -20.86 14.41
C TRP A 862 -16.17 -19.57 14.46
N LEU A 863 -16.58 -19.21 15.68
CA LEU A 863 -17.35 -18.01 15.97
C LEU A 863 -16.50 -17.10 16.85
N SER A 864 -16.13 -15.93 16.33
CA SER A 864 -15.35 -14.93 17.06
C SER A 864 -16.23 -13.71 17.35
N LYS A 865 -16.43 -13.43 18.63
CA LYS A 865 -17.09 -12.21 19.11
C LYS A 865 -16.05 -11.10 19.20
N THR A 866 -16.26 -10.00 18.51
CA THR A 866 -15.26 -8.94 18.36
C THR A 866 -15.58 -7.70 19.17
N THR A 867 -16.84 -7.52 19.60
CA THR A 867 -17.27 -6.45 20.51
C THR A 867 -17.61 -7.02 21.90
N ALA A 868 -17.23 -6.33 22.99
CA ALA A 868 -17.36 -6.87 24.35
C ALA A 868 -18.82 -7.12 24.79
N GLU A 869 -19.77 -6.34 24.27
CA GLU A 869 -21.21 -6.45 24.56
C GLU A 869 -21.90 -7.29 23.48
N GLY A 870 -22.69 -8.31 23.86
CA GLY A 870 -23.42 -9.15 22.89
C GLY A 870 -23.75 -10.56 23.40
N ALA A 871 -24.74 -11.18 22.75
CA ALA A 871 -25.19 -12.54 23.03
C ALA A 871 -24.13 -13.59 22.65
N GLU A 872 -24.14 -14.74 23.32
CA GLU A 872 -23.37 -15.90 22.86
C GLU A 872 -24.04 -16.48 21.62
N PHE A 873 -23.24 -16.91 20.64
CA PHE A 873 -23.75 -17.53 19.41
C PHE A 873 -23.31 -18.98 19.33
N GLY A 874 -24.18 -19.83 18.81
CA GLY A 874 -23.89 -21.24 18.56
C GLY A 874 -24.34 -21.68 17.17
N VAL A 875 -23.81 -22.80 16.70
CA VAL A 875 -24.25 -23.45 15.47
C VAL A 875 -25.30 -24.50 15.82
N THR A 876 -26.51 -24.32 15.27
CA THR A 876 -27.65 -25.18 15.58
C THR A 876 -27.39 -26.62 15.15
N GLY A 877 -27.50 -27.58 16.09
CA GLY A 877 -27.39 -29.01 15.81
C GLY A 877 -25.97 -29.53 15.54
N ALA A 878 -24.93 -28.68 15.63
CA ALA A 878 -23.55 -29.09 15.39
C ALA A 878 -22.80 -29.46 16.68
N ALA A 879 -21.94 -30.47 16.59
CA ALA A 879 -21.08 -30.90 17.70
C ALA A 879 -19.84 -30.01 17.83
N LYS A 880 -19.37 -29.78 19.06
CA LYS A 880 -18.13 -29.02 19.30
C LYS A 880 -16.90 -29.86 18.93
N ALA A 881 -15.97 -29.27 18.19
CA ALA A 881 -14.68 -29.86 17.84
C ALA A 881 -13.64 -28.77 17.54
N ARG A 882 -12.37 -28.97 17.95
CA ARG A 882 -11.25 -28.06 17.63
C ARG A 882 -11.54 -26.59 17.94
N GLY A 883 -12.17 -26.31 19.10
CA GLY A 883 -12.57 -24.95 19.50
C GLY A 883 -13.79 -24.36 18.76
N GLY A 884 -14.35 -25.05 17.77
CA GLY A 884 -15.52 -24.60 17.00
C GLY A 884 -16.61 -25.67 16.91
N PHE A 885 -17.36 -25.66 15.80
CA PHE A 885 -18.48 -26.56 15.53
C PHE A 885 -18.26 -27.33 14.24
N GLN A 886 -18.34 -28.66 14.29
CA GLN A 886 -18.16 -29.51 13.12
C GLN A 886 -19.44 -29.59 12.28
N VAL A 887 -19.30 -29.37 10.97
CA VAL A 887 -20.36 -29.48 9.97
C VAL A 887 -19.95 -30.48 8.90
N ASP A 888 -20.86 -31.39 8.56
CA ASP A 888 -20.69 -32.41 7.52
C ASP A 888 -20.98 -31.82 6.13
N LEU A 889 -20.05 -31.97 5.20
CA LEU A 889 -20.15 -31.52 3.81
C LEU A 889 -20.14 -32.70 2.82
N SER A 890 -20.20 -33.95 3.29
CA SER A 890 -20.14 -35.16 2.47
C SER A 890 -21.26 -35.27 1.43
N SER A 891 -22.39 -34.57 1.65
CA SER A 891 -23.50 -34.47 0.71
C SER A 891 -23.32 -33.40 -0.39
N GLY A 892 -22.20 -32.69 -0.41
CA GLY A 892 -21.87 -31.63 -1.37
C GLY A 892 -22.12 -30.22 -0.88
N LYS A 893 -23.03 -30.05 0.08
CA LYS A 893 -23.32 -28.76 0.73
C LYS A 893 -23.99 -28.93 2.08
N ALA A 894 -23.96 -27.89 2.92
CA ALA A 894 -24.68 -27.82 4.17
C ALA A 894 -25.30 -26.43 4.39
N GLU A 895 -26.43 -26.40 5.07
CA GLU A 895 -26.98 -25.18 5.64
C GLU A 895 -26.51 -25.06 7.09
N VAL A 896 -25.87 -23.94 7.43
CA VAL A 896 -25.34 -23.66 8.76
C VAL A 896 -26.12 -22.50 9.35
N VAL A 897 -26.83 -22.75 10.45
CA VAL A 897 -27.63 -21.73 11.15
C VAL A 897 -26.92 -21.31 12.44
N ILE A 898 -26.48 -20.06 12.47
CA ILE A 898 -25.83 -19.42 13.61
C ILE A 898 -26.85 -18.52 14.29
N ALA A 899 -27.18 -18.82 15.54
CA ALA A 899 -28.17 -18.08 16.31
C ALA A 899 -27.67 -17.83 17.73
N LYS A 900 -28.31 -16.88 18.40
CA LYS A 900 -28.04 -16.59 19.82
C LYS A 900 -28.39 -17.81 20.68
N MET A 901 -27.53 -18.13 21.63
CA MET A 901 -27.72 -19.18 22.63
C MET A 901 -28.61 -18.72 23.79
#